data_AF-A0A1U7I4D6-F1
#
_entry.id   AF-A0A1U7I4D6-F1
#
_cell.length_a   1.000
_cell.length_b   1.000
_cell.length_c   1.000
_cell.angle_alpha   90.00
_cell.angle_beta   90.00
_cell.angle_gamma   90.00
#
_symmetry.space_group_name_H-M   'P 1'
#
loop_
_entity.id
_entity.type
_entity.pdbx_description
1 polymer ?
#
loop_
_entity_poly.entity_id
_entity_poly.type
_entity_poly.pdbx_seq_one_letter_code
_entity_poly.pdbx_strand_id
1 'polypeptide(L)'
;MVMRQWLRTGKIRSHYIAIILVAFSAILTILFHPPLLKAITSNLPPSQYSYTIKAPFNQPSYYPITGEVPVNYRPVSDWVGRLILPSKEQYQEFAKTNQETDWAWLEVEFAPDNAKNFIGQIVRLAWSKEPQVQAYVAKASRDTRFPASVQRSYENGILHPMRLNNRDRVGPLQSLAGGHPIDDVTVILPGKVVVEAATKDSNSIATLRVNREPFQETGRYYGLVKFLELVARKPQDLPQLCPGKPPCASDLMRVQHYNNQTRKFDGAIEIIRIPQQPPDNLGIFNMTTRDLDKSPAGKEGWYIYGAKDRTGIFTVQAMEPRSLIQVKHQQKITEFNEGLRYINFQNWQDVEKRKGTIQNALLTGRTTSAEDDWKIGDRGFLIHLFGGRGGTHTHAEKFVLGTYPGHFSFGIAEVVRDAFTNEPIFKIDYLQVYGNAGDGTLSGGQTWAHYMGNMRRGIMGVRPVSDVLVKLDTLTEEYNFGGKKLSFFNELLTELTLVGARYRIGDGTGNSTITSATSCVQDSAQAVFLTLYRFREKIENNPAIMQWMKDHPDDPNTKRFARLVDLAKDLAKQLTPMGVVRWDWQWNANVLTGVYDEKKFISIDNFKPRNLLTGLISWRTALPRQAHDEFSMLFLNNDAQLWFFRPNQIGGNDPKIAPLEPTLLLGAWKIPFTNIPIFAYLVTRTFGGVTIPSWADWGKTFGMLLFFGAIAIPIGFTKNFLSWQPLSSPWYHQLGTAIKLLFVPALVQEYLFRVLLLPYPKDWFSPLMWWSWGFIALGIYIAYHFIKAKWFGRSTFANPVFLLLITLLGLTCTINYYFVGSLWTITFIHWVAVTVWWLFFGGKVRSTLPKTKS
;
A
#
# COMPACT_ATOMS: atom_id res chain seq x y z
N MET A 1 -2.99 5.07 56.92
CA MET A 1 -4.27 5.58 57.48
C MET A 1 -4.86 6.75 56.67
N VAL A 2 -4.03 7.64 56.11
CA VAL A 2 -4.43 8.79 55.26
C VAL A 2 -5.16 8.39 53.97
N MET A 3 -4.79 7.27 53.33
CA MET A 3 -5.43 6.79 52.09
C MET A 3 -6.86 6.23 52.29
N ARG A 4 -7.21 5.83 53.53
CA ARG A 4 -8.59 5.39 53.88
C ARG A 4 -9.53 6.56 54.13
N GLN A 5 -9.01 7.72 54.53
CA GLN A 5 -9.80 8.94 54.75
C GLN A 5 -10.05 9.71 53.45
N TRP A 6 -9.15 9.58 52.48
CA TRP A 6 -9.26 10.18 51.13
C TRP A 6 -10.38 9.57 50.27
N LEU A 7 -10.76 8.31 50.52
CA LEU A 7 -11.78 7.57 49.73
C LEU A 7 -13.21 7.65 50.32
N ARG A 8 -13.39 8.24 51.50
CA ARG A 8 -14.70 8.32 52.19
C ARG A 8 -15.55 9.53 51.81
N THR A 9 -14.96 10.58 51.26
CA THR A 9 -15.69 11.75 50.78
C THR A 9 -15.97 11.55 49.28
N GLY A 10 -17.19 11.14 48.93
CA GLY A 10 -17.65 10.87 47.56
C GLY A 10 -17.69 12.09 46.63
N LYS A 11 -16.56 12.78 46.46
CA LYS A 11 -16.32 13.90 45.54
C LYS A 11 -15.18 13.53 44.59
N ILE A 12 -15.28 12.39 43.90
CA ILE A 12 -14.58 12.24 42.62
C ILE A 12 -15.36 13.09 41.62
N ARG A 13 -15.12 14.41 41.66
CA ARG A 13 -15.71 15.39 40.75
C ARG A 13 -15.20 15.07 39.34
N SER A 14 -16.07 15.25 38.35
CA SER A 14 -15.84 15.26 36.90
C SER A 14 -14.53 15.93 36.42
N HIS A 15 -13.87 16.70 37.29
CA HIS A 15 -12.62 17.38 37.06
C HIS A 15 -11.47 16.42 36.82
N TYR A 16 -11.41 15.22 37.43
CA TYR A 16 -10.32 14.28 37.13
C TYR A 16 -10.43 13.64 35.74
N ILE A 17 -11.65 13.40 35.25
CA ILE A 17 -11.88 12.92 33.89
C ILE A 17 -11.60 14.04 32.87
N ALA A 18 -12.00 15.28 33.19
CA ALA A 18 -11.63 16.44 32.39
C ALA A 18 -10.11 16.68 32.40
N ILE A 19 -9.42 16.49 33.53
CA ILE A 19 -7.96 16.57 33.64
C ILE A 19 -7.30 15.45 32.86
N ILE A 20 -7.83 14.22 32.88
CA ILE A 20 -7.31 13.12 32.06
C ILE A 20 -7.57 13.39 30.58
N LEU A 21 -8.73 13.91 30.18
CA LEU A 21 -9.03 14.26 28.79
C LEU A 21 -8.23 15.49 28.31
N VAL A 22 -7.98 16.47 29.18
CA VAL A 22 -7.13 17.64 28.90
C VAL A 22 -5.66 17.24 28.89
N ALA A 23 -5.22 16.33 29.76
CA ALA A 23 -3.87 15.78 29.74
C ALA A 23 -3.67 14.88 28.52
N PHE A 24 -4.64 14.06 28.15
CA PHE A 24 -4.61 13.24 26.94
C PHE A 24 -4.66 14.11 25.69
N SER A 25 -5.51 15.15 25.67
CA SER A 25 -5.55 16.16 24.61
C SER A 25 -4.25 16.94 24.54
N ALA A 26 -3.67 17.40 25.65
CA ALA A 26 -2.40 18.11 25.69
C ALA A 26 -1.21 17.22 25.28
N ILE A 27 -1.21 15.94 25.69
CA ILE A 27 -0.22 14.94 25.25
C ILE A 27 -0.38 14.68 23.76
N LEU A 28 -1.60 14.54 23.23
CA LEU A 28 -1.86 14.53 21.79
C LEU A 28 -1.37 15.83 21.14
N THR A 29 -1.71 17.00 21.67
CA THR A 29 -1.34 18.28 21.05
C THR A 29 0.17 18.50 21.06
N ILE A 30 0.90 18.00 22.09
CA ILE A 30 2.37 18.03 22.21
C ILE A 30 3.01 16.97 21.31
N LEU A 31 2.46 15.75 21.23
CA LEU A 31 2.92 14.68 20.32
C LEU A 31 2.64 14.99 18.85
N PHE A 32 1.65 15.83 18.56
CA PHE A 32 1.26 16.29 17.23
C PHE A 32 1.66 17.76 16.95
N HIS A 33 2.39 18.43 17.87
CA HIS A 33 2.89 19.79 17.61
C HIS A 33 4.22 19.76 16.83
N PRO A 34 4.36 20.52 15.73
CA PRO A 34 5.52 20.39 14.84
C PRO A 34 6.90 20.93 15.30
N PRO A 35 7.14 21.67 16.40
CA PRO A 35 8.44 22.34 16.54
C PRO A 35 9.54 21.56 17.27
N LEU A 36 9.34 20.31 17.70
CA LEU A 36 10.41 19.50 18.32
C LEU A 36 11.34 18.77 17.32
N LEU A 37 11.08 18.90 16.02
CA LEU A 37 11.92 18.39 14.92
C LEU A 37 12.81 19.45 14.26
N LYS A 38 12.89 20.65 14.85
CA LYS A 38 13.75 21.75 14.36
C LYS A 38 15.01 21.91 15.20
N ALA A 39 15.74 20.82 15.38
CA ALA A 39 17.11 20.85 15.89
C ALA A 39 17.87 19.63 15.36
N ILE A 40 18.29 19.72 14.10
CA ILE A 40 19.54 19.22 13.50
C ILE A 40 19.52 19.80 12.07
N THR A 41 19.92 21.06 11.95
CA THR A 41 20.40 21.60 10.67
C THR A 41 21.91 21.54 10.74
N SER A 42 22.47 20.39 10.40
CA SER A 42 23.89 20.22 10.12
C SER A 42 23.98 19.53 8.77
N ASN A 43 24.49 20.24 7.75
CA ASN A 43 24.88 19.78 6.42
C ASN A 43 24.36 18.37 6.07
N LEU A 44 23.12 18.29 5.60
CA LEU A 44 22.58 17.02 5.14
C LEU A 44 23.36 16.56 3.90
N PRO A 45 23.73 15.27 3.81
CA PRO A 45 24.49 14.76 2.70
C PRO A 45 23.66 14.80 1.41
N PRO A 46 24.31 14.90 0.24
CA PRO A 46 23.61 14.90 -1.05
C PRO A 46 22.85 13.59 -1.28
N SER A 47 21.90 13.59 -2.23
CA SER A 47 20.97 12.46 -2.44
C SER A 47 21.71 11.14 -2.71
N GLN A 48 21.12 9.99 -2.34
CA GLN A 48 21.69 8.67 -2.64
C GLN A 48 21.99 8.50 -4.14
N TYR A 49 21.11 9.00 -5.00
CA TYR A 49 21.34 9.05 -6.45
C TYR A 49 22.66 9.74 -6.80
N SER A 50 22.98 10.88 -6.17
CA SER A 50 24.17 11.68 -6.47
C SER A 50 25.48 10.98 -6.11
N TYR A 51 25.45 10.06 -5.14
CA TYR A 51 26.58 9.21 -4.79
C TYR A 51 26.73 8.06 -5.78
N THR A 52 25.63 7.34 -6.00
CA THR A 52 25.65 6.11 -6.78
C THR A 52 25.93 6.34 -8.26
N ILE A 53 25.45 7.45 -8.84
CA ILE A 53 25.64 7.75 -10.27
C ILE A 53 27.11 7.94 -10.65
N LYS A 54 27.98 8.35 -9.71
CA LYS A 54 29.39 8.66 -10.00
C LYS A 54 30.21 7.44 -10.42
N ALA A 55 29.78 6.24 -10.08
CA ALA A 55 30.46 5.02 -10.48
C ALA A 55 30.41 4.86 -12.02
N PRO A 56 31.53 4.56 -12.71
CA PRO A 56 31.55 4.46 -14.17
C PRO A 56 30.50 3.50 -14.72
N PHE A 57 30.35 2.32 -14.12
CA PHE A 57 29.38 1.29 -14.55
C PHE A 57 27.90 1.69 -14.32
N ASN A 58 27.63 2.79 -13.61
CA ASN A 58 26.29 3.35 -13.47
C ASN A 58 26.00 4.47 -14.49
N GLN A 59 26.94 4.78 -15.38
CA GLN A 59 26.77 5.75 -16.46
C GLN A 59 26.37 5.03 -17.76
N PRO A 60 25.37 5.54 -18.51
CA PRO A 60 24.99 4.93 -19.80
C PRO A 60 26.16 4.81 -20.78
N SER A 61 27.06 5.81 -20.82
CA SER A 61 28.24 5.84 -21.69
C SER A 61 29.30 4.77 -21.41
N TYR A 62 29.16 4.02 -20.32
CA TYR A 62 30.01 2.87 -20.02
C TYR A 62 29.75 1.69 -20.96
N TYR A 63 28.55 1.62 -21.54
CA TYR A 63 28.08 0.49 -22.34
C TYR A 63 27.98 0.89 -23.82
N PRO A 64 28.86 0.41 -24.71
CA PRO A 64 28.80 0.75 -26.14
C PRO A 64 27.52 0.20 -26.81
N ILE A 65 26.97 0.96 -27.77
CA ILE A 65 25.83 0.53 -28.59
C ILE A 65 26.35 -0.11 -29.88
N THR A 66 26.30 -1.44 -29.95
CA THR A 66 26.86 -2.22 -31.07
C THR A 66 25.78 -2.91 -31.92
N GLY A 67 24.51 -2.93 -31.47
CA GLY A 67 23.39 -3.58 -32.16
C GLY A 67 23.41 -5.12 -32.20
N GLU A 68 24.50 -5.75 -31.78
CA GLU A 68 24.63 -7.20 -31.68
C GLU A 68 24.14 -7.73 -30.34
N VAL A 69 23.28 -8.74 -30.37
CA VAL A 69 22.86 -9.46 -29.15
C VAL A 69 24.00 -10.40 -28.72
N PRO A 70 24.52 -10.27 -27.48
CA PRO A 70 25.55 -11.18 -26.99
C PRO A 70 25.11 -12.65 -27.01
N VAL A 71 26.04 -13.56 -27.33
CA VAL A 71 25.80 -15.01 -27.33
C VAL A 71 25.34 -15.47 -25.95
N ASN A 72 24.27 -16.28 -25.89
CA ASN A 72 23.56 -16.76 -24.67
C ASN A 72 22.65 -15.73 -23.99
N TYR A 73 22.47 -14.53 -24.55
CA TYR A 73 21.57 -13.51 -24.02
C TYR A 73 20.39 -13.24 -24.97
N ARG A 74 19.37 -12.56 -24.46
CA ARG A 74 18.20 -12.09 -25.21
C ARG A 74 17.95 -10.61 -24.94
N PRO A 75 17.39 -9.83 -25.89
CA PRO A 75 16.97 -8.47 -25.62
C PRO A 75 15.85 -8.43 -24.59
N VAL A 76 15.83 -7.42 -23.71
CA VAL A 76 14.78 -7.28 -22.67
C VAL A 76 13.41 -6.93 -23.25
N SER A 77 13.38 -6.30 -24.43
CA SER A 77 12.17 -5.96 -25.20
C SER A 77 12.52 -5.69 -26.67
N ASP A 78 11.53 -5.63 -27.54
CA ASP A 78 11.71 -5.30 -28.96
C ASP A 78 12.31 -3.90 -29.15
N TRP A 79 11.87 -2.94 -28.34
CA TRP A 79 12.39 -1.58 -28.33
C TRP A 79 12.93 -1.24 -26.95
N VAL A 80 14.21 -0.89 -26.90
CA VAL A 80 14.91 -0.41 -25.70
C VAL A 80 15.61 0.90 -26.06
N GLY A 81 15.50 1.91 -25.21
CA GLY A 81 16.24 3.14 -25.44
C GLY A 81 16.30 4.06 -24.23
N ARG A 82 17.24 4.99 -24.30
CA ARG A 82 17.46 6.01 -23.27
C ARG A 82 16.70 7.28 -23.63
N LEU A 83 15.87 7.75 -22.71
CA LEU A 83 15.14 9.00 -22.87
C LEU A 83 16.08 10.18 -22.67
N ILE A 84 15.96 11.17 -23.56
CA ILE A 84 16.68 12.43 -23.51
C ILE A 84 15.64 13.55 -23.52
N LEU A 85 15.70 14.42 -22.51
CA LEU A 85 14.79 15.57 -22.43
C LEU A 85 15.19 16.61 -23.51
N PRO A 86 14.26 17.07 -24.38
CA PRO A 86 14.57 18.12 -25.33
C PRO A 86 14.99 19.41 -24.62
N SER A 87 15.89 20.18 -25.23
CA SER A 87 16.29 21.48 -24.70
C SER A 87 15.09 22.43 -24.64
N LYS A 88 15.18 23.49 -23.84
CA LYS A 88 14.08 24.45 -23.72
C LYS A 88 13.80 25.13 -25.06
N GLU A 89 14.86 25.42 -25.81
CA GLU A 89 14.83 26.03 -27.13
C GLU A 89 14.17 25.10 -28.15
N GLN A 90 14.62 23.83 -28.20
CA GLN A 90 14.01 22.80 -29.07
C GLN A 90 12.53 22.63 -28.78
N TYR A 91 12.15 22.58 -27.50
CA TYR A 91 10.76 22.47 -27.08
C TYR A 91 9.92 23.67 -27.55
N GLN A 92 10.41 24.89 -27.33
CA GLN A 92 9.71 26.13 -27.71
C GLN A 92 9.60 26.31 -29.22
N GLU A 93 10.64 25.94 -29.97
CA GLU A 93 10.63 25.98 -31.43
C GLU A 93 9.63 24.97 -32.00
N PHE A 94 9.63 23.75 -31.46
CA PHE A 94 8.71 22.71 -31.89
C PHE A 94 7.24 23.07 -31.58
N ALA A 95 6.99 23.68 -30.41
CA ALA A 95 5.67 24.13 -30.00
C ALA A 95 5.08 25.24 -30.90
N LYS A 96 5.92 25.99 -31.64
CA LYS A 96 5.45 27.00 -32.62
C LYS A 96 4.94 26.37 -33.92
N THR A 97 5.49 25.22 -34.30
CA THR A 97 5.28 24.61 -35.62
C THR A 97 4.34 23.41 -35.58
N ASN A 98 4.14 22.79 -34.42
CA ASN A 98 3.34 21.58 -34.25
C ASN A 98 2.36 21.71 -33.08
N GLN A 99 1.20 21.05 -33.21
CA GLN A 99 0.20 20.93 -32.14
C GLN A 99 0.53 19.85 -31.10
N GLU A 100 1.58 19.05 -31.33
CA GLU A 100 2.02 17.98 -30.42
C GLU A 100 2.93 18.56 -29.31
N THR A 101 2.42 18.56 -28.08
CA THR A 101 3.06 19.25 -26.93
C THR A 101 3.86 18.34 -26.00
N ASP A 102 3.71 17.01 -26.09
CA ASP A 102 4.51 16.07 -25.30
C ASP A 102 5.25 15.08 -26.20
N TRP A 103 6.59 15.16 -26.14
CA TRP A 103 7.52 14.31 -26.88
C TRP A 103 8.89 14.32 -26.17
N ALA A 104 9.71 13.32 -26.44
CA ALA A 104 11.09 13.24 -25.95
C ALA A 104 12.02 12.71 -27.05
N TRP A 105 13.32 12.88 -26.87
CA TRP A 105 14.31 12.18 -27.69
C TRP A 105 14.52 10.77 -27.11
N LEU A 106 14.76 9.79 -27.99
CA LEU A 106 15.11 8.43 -27.63
C LEU A 106 16.40 8.05 -28.35
N GLU A 107 17.45 7.77 -27.59
CA GLU A 107 18.63 7.06 -28.10
C GLU A 107 18.28 5.57 -28.15
N VAL A 108 18.15 5.03 -29.36
CA VAL A 108 17.72 3.64 -29.57
C VAL A 108 18.87 2.71 -29.24
N GLU A 109 18.74 1.97 -28.16
CA GLU A 109 19.74 1.02 -27.69
C GLU A 109 19.55 -0.38 -28.29
N PHE A 110 18.30 -0.75 -28.57
CA PHE A 110 17.91 -1.97 -29.25
C PHE A 110 16.59 -1.75 -30.02
N ALA A 111 16.46 -2.39 -31.18
CA ALA A 111 15.30 -2.32 -32.05
C ALA A 111 15.03 -3.69 -32.71
N PRO A 112 13.79 -3.98 -33.14
CA PRO A 112 13.46 -5.23 -33.82
C PRO A 112 14.17 -5.35 -35.18
N ASP A 113 14.19 -6.56 -35.74
CA ASP A 113 14.94 -6.89 -36.97
C ASP A 113 14.62 -5.96 -38.16
N ASN A 114 13.36 -5.54 -38.30
CA ASN A 114 12.89 -4.63 -39.35
C ASN A 114 13.25 -3.15 -39.12
N ALA A 115 13.90 -2.83 -38.00
CA ALA A 115 14.24 -1.47 -37.57
C ALA A 115 15.68 -1.34 -37.03
N LYS A 116 16.56 -2.33 -37.33
CA LYS A 116 17.97 -2.36 -36.89
C LYS A 116 18.76 -1.10 -37.27
N ASN A 117 18.39 -0.46 -38.38
CA ASN A 117 19.04 0.77 -38.84
C ASN A 117 18.91 1.95 -37.85
N PHE A 118 17.96 1.91 -36.91
CA PHE A 118 17.81 2.94 -35.88
C PHE A 118 18.72 2.75 -34.68
N ILE A 119 19.35 1.58 -34.49
CA ILE A 119 20.19 1.33 -33.33
C ILE A 119 21.37 2.32 -33.31
N GLY A 120 21.57 2.97 -32.16
CA GLY A 120 22.57 4.03 -31.96
C GLY A 120 22.13 5.41 -32.45
N GLN A 121 20.97 5.54 -33.08
CA GLN A 121 20.42 6.83 -33.51
C GLN A 121 19.60 7.48 -32.39
N ILE A 122 19.56 8.81 -32.42
CA ILE A 122 18.63 9.61 -31.63
C ILE A 122 17.42 9.92 -32.52
N VAL A 123 16.26 9.39 -32.13
CA VAL A 123 14.99 9.57 -32.84
C VAL A 123 13.99 10.28 -31.94
N ARG A 124 12.95 10.89 -32.54
CA ARG A 124 11.88 11.50 -31.76
C ARG A 124 10.92 10.42 -31.27
N LEU A 125 10.59 10.41 -29.99
CA LEU A 125 9.52 9.61 -29.41
C LEU A 125 8.30 10.50 -29.16
N ALA A 126 7.16 10.14 -29.74
CA ALA A 126 5.92 10.90 -29.65
C ALA A 126 4.71 9.98 -29.44
N TRP A 127 3.56 10.57 -29.14
CA TRP A 127 2.31 9.83 -28.95
C TRP A 127 1.61 9.50 -30.27
N SER A 128 0.87 8.39 -30.30
CA SER A 128 -0.08 8.06 -31.36
C SER A 128 -1.16 9.15 -31.44
N LYS A 129 -1.62 9.45 -32.66
CA LYS A 129 -2.68 10.45 -32.94
C LYS A 129 -4.09 9.95 -32.63
N GLU A 130 -4.24 8.73 -32.10
CA GLU A 130 -5.53 8.20 -31.67
C GLU A 130 -6.20 9.11 -30.62
N PRO A 131 -7.51 9.40 -30.73
CA PRO A 131 -8.20 10.33 -29.83
C PRO A 131 -8.07 9.98 -28.35
N GLN A 132 -8.16 8.68 -28.01
CA GLN A 132 -8.02 8.19 -26.63
C GLN A 132 -6.62 8.46 -26.04
N VAL A 133 -5.57 8.36 -26.87
CA VAL A 133 -4.18 8.61 -26.46
C VAL A 133 -3.97 10.11 -26.27
N GLN A 134 -4.48 10.93 -27.19
CA GLN A 134 -4.39 12.39 -27.07
C GLN A 134 -5.16 12.91 -25.85
N ALA A 135 -6.32 12.34 -25.52
CA ALA A 135 -7.07 12.65 -24.31
C ALA A 135 -6.28 12.29 -23.04
N TYR A 136 -5.62 11.13 -23.00
CA TYR A 136 -4.72 10.76 -21.91
C TYR A 136 -3.59 11.77 -21.71
N VAL A 137 -2.90 12.14 -22.79
CA VAL A 137 -1.78 13.09 -22.76
C VAL A 137 -2.24 14.45 -22.26
N ALA A 138 -3.34 14.97 -22.81
CA ALA A 138 -3.92 16.25 -22.38
C ALA A 138 -4.29 16.23 -20.88
N LYS A 139 -4.91 15.15 -20.42
CA LYS A 139 -5.31 14.95 -19.02
C LYS A 139 -4.09 14.90 -18.08
N ALA A 140 -2.98 14.32 -18.52
CA ALA A 140 -1.74 14.20 -17.74
C ALA A 140 -0.86 15.47 -17.75
N SER A 141 -0.83 16.21 -18.86
CA SER A 141 0.07 17.34 -19.06
C SER A 141 -0.18 18.50 -18.10
N ARG A 142 0.86 19.06 -17.50
CA ARG A 142 0.75 20.26 -16.64
C ARG A 142 1.84 21.28 -16.89
N ASP A 143 1.48 22.54 -16.67
CA ASP A 143 2.48 23.61 -16.57
C ASP A 143 3.26 23.44 -15.27
N THR A 144 4.57 23.60 -15.36
CA THR A 144 5.48 23.37 -14.24
C THR A 144 6.07 24.68 -13.76
N ARG A 145 5.88 24.99 -12.48
CA ARG A 145 6.38 26.19 -11.81
C ARG A 145 6.79 25.81 -10.39
N PHE A 146 8.09 25.70 -10.15
CA PHE A 146 8.59 25.16 -8.89
C PHE A 146 8.80 26.27 -7.87
N PRO A 147 8.13 26.23 -6.70
CA PRO A 147 8.36 27.19 -5.64
C PRO A 147 9.72 26.96 -4.94
N ALA A 148 10.17 27.96 -4.19
CA ALA A 148 11.43 27.90 -3.44
C ALA A 148 11.51 26.76 -2.38
N SER A 149 10.38 26.17 -1.99
CA SER A 149 10.36 24.95 -1.16
C SER A 149 10.96 23.73 -1.87
N VAL A 150 10.83 23.62 -3.19
CA VAL A 150 11.42 22.53 -3.99
C VAL A 150 12.94 22.59 -3.92
N GLN A 151 13.50 23.79 -4.12
CA GLN A 151 14.95 24.00 -4.03
C GLN A 151 15.49 23.62 -2.65
N ARG A 152 14.82 24.04 -1.57
CA ARG A 152 15.20 23.65 -0.19
C ARG A 152 15.10 22.14 0.05
N SER A 153 14.08 21.49 -0.51
CA SER A 153 13.93 20.03 -0.42
C SER A 153 15.03 19.30 -1.19
N TYR A 154 15.40 19.82 -2.37
CA TYR A 154 16.52 19.34 -3.17
C TYR A 154 17.85 19.43 -2.43
N GLU A 155 18.12 20.57 -1.79
CA GLU A 155 19.30 20.78 -0.94
C GLU A 155 19.33 19.85 0.28
N ASN A 156 18.18 19.32 0.70
CA ASN A 156 18.06 18.32 1.77
C ASN A 156 18.17 16.86 1.27
N GLY A 157 18.60 16.65 0.02
CA GLY A 157 18.89 15.33 -0.52
C GLY A 157 17.70 14.58 -1.15
N ILE A 158 16.56 15.24 -1.36
CA ILE A 158 15.43 14.70 -2.13
C ILE A 158 15.62 15.04 -3.62
N LEU A 159 15.44 14.09 -4.53
CA LEU A 159 15.49 14.38 -5.95
C LEU A 159 14.17 14.97 -6.44
N HIS A 160 14.30 16.09 -7.16
CA HIS A 160 13.19 16.76 -7.84
C HIS A 160 13.51 16.87 -9.34
N PRO A 161 12.49 16.94 -10.22
CA PRO A 161 12.69 17.00 -11.68
C PRO A 161 13.09 18.40 -12.14
N MET A 162 14.18 18.95 -11.59
CA MET A 162 14.58 20.37 -11.69
C MET A 162 14.70 20.88 -13.13
N ARG A 163 15.05 19.99 -14.08
CA ARG A 163 15.17 20.27 -15.52
C ARG A 163 13.84 20.63 -16.19
N LEU A 164 12.72 20.30 -15.54
CA LEU A 164 11.39 20.60 -16.03
C LEU A 164 10.86 21.94 -15.55
N ASN A 165 11.51 22.64 -14.61
CA ASN A 165 11.00 23.91 -14.09
C ASN A 165 10.78 24.95 -15.21
N ASN A 166 9.69 25.71 -15.12
CA ASN A 166 9.30 26.74 -16.08
C ASN A 166 9.09 26.23 -17.52
N ARG A 167 8.51 25.02 -17.64
CA ARG A 167 7.99 24.48 -18.90
C ARG A 167 6.47 24.42 -18.87
N ASP A 168 5.86 24.67 -20.01
CA ASP A 168 4.40 24.56 -20.17
C ASP A 168 4.05 23.18 -20.69
N ARG A 169 2.87 22.67 -20.31
CA ARG A 169 2.29 21.41 -20.79
C ARG A 169 3.23 20.19 -20.73
N VAL A 170 4.06 20.09 -19.70
CA VAL A 170 4.92 18.91 -19.47
C VAL A 170 4.03 17.68 -19.34
N GLY A 171 4.10 16.78 -20.33
CA GLY A 171 3.35 15.54 -20.36
C GLY A 171 4.17 14.33 -19.90
N PRO A 172 3.61 13.12 -20.04
CA PRO A 172 4.23 11.93 -19.48
C PRO A 172 5.61 11.60 -20.05
N LEU A 173 5.87 11.79 -21.37
CA LEU A 173 7.18 11.51 -21.97
C LEU A 173 8.25 12.47 -21.44
N GLN A 174 7.98 13.77 -21.44
CA GLN A 174 8.91 14.75 -20.88
C GLN A 174 9.13 14.56 -19.37
N SER A 175 8.08 14.19 -18.63
CA SER A 175 8.19 13.94 -17.19
C SER A 175 9.08 12.75 -16.84
N LEU A 176 9.14 11.70 -17.69
CA LEU A 176 10.09 10.60 -17.56
C LEU A 176 11.51 11.06 -17.90
N ALA A 177 11.68 11.69 -19.07
CA ALA A 177 12.98 12.11 -19.57
C ALA A 177 13.67 13.14 -18.65
N GLY A 178 12.89 14.05 -18.05
CA GLY A 178 13.36 15.09 -17.15
C GLY A 178 13.27 14.74 -15.66
N GLY A 179 12.94 13.49 -15.31
CA GLY A 179 12.76 13.06 -13.93
C GLY A 179 14.04 13.08 -13.10
N HIS A 180 15.19 12.89 -13.75
CA HIS A 180 16.52 12.89 -13.12
C HIS A 180 17.38 14.08 -13.54
N PRO A 181 18.43 14.41 -12.76
CA PRO A 181 19.38 15.47 -13.10
C PRO A 181 20.14 15.29 -14.42
N ILE A 182 20.22 14.07 -14.96
CA ILE A 182 20.85 13.75 -16.25
C ILE A 182 19.95 12.78 -17.03
N ASP A 183 20.23 12.59 -18.32
CA ASP A 183 19.51 11.66 -19.19
C ASP A 183 19.99 10.21 -18.99
N ASP A 184 19.58 9.58 -17.88
CA ASP A 184 19.94 8.20 -17.50
C ASP A 184 18.72 7.26 -17.39
N VAL A 185 17.55 7.68 -17.88
CA VAL A 185 16.32 6.88 -17.82
C VAL A 185 16.22 6.00 -19.08
N THR A 186 16.53 4.72 -18.92
CA THR A 186 16.29 3.68 -19.94
C THR A 186 14.87 3.16 -19.83
N VAL A 187 14.21 2.99 -20.97
CA VAL A 187 12.84 2.52 -21.07
C VAL A 187 12.69 1.43 -22.14
N ILE A 188 11.65 0.62 -21.96
CA ILE A 188 11.06 -0.22 -23.00
C ILE A 188 9.75 0.43 -23.49
N LEU A 189 9.40 0.20 -24.76
CA LEU A 189 8.18 0.74 -25.35
C LEU A 189 7.09 -0.35 -25.40
N PRO A 190 6.13 -0.38 -24.44
CA PRO A 190 5.06 -1.36 -24.46
C PRO A 190 4.00 -1.02 -25.51
N GLY A 191 3.31 -2.04 -26.01
CA GLY A 191 2.24 -1.86 -26.98
C GLY A 191 2.74 -1.67 -28.42
N LYS A 192 1.98 -0.92 -29.22
CA LYS A 192 2.26 -0.76 -30.65
C LYS A 192 3.19 0.43 -30.86
N VAL A 193 4.32 0.19 -31.53
CA VAL A 193 5.25 1.24 -32.00
C VAL A 193 5.09 1.39 -33.51
N VAL A 194 4.82 2.61 -33.96
CA VAL A 194 4.76 2.95 -35.40
C VAL A 194 5.94 3.85 -35.75
N VAL A 195 6.70 3.46 -36.77
CA VAL A 195 7.83 4.23 -37.27
C VAL A 195 7.36 5.16 -38.39
N GLU A 196 7.49 6.46 -38.20
CA GLU A 196 7.33 7.49 -39.22
C GLU A 196 8.72 7.90 -39.72
N ALA A 197 9.04 7.53 -40.97
CA ALA A 197 10.34 7.81 -41.55
C ALA A 197 10.57 9.31 -41.78
N ALA A 198 11.83 9.73 -41.69
CA ALA A 198 12.27 11.04 -42.17
C ALA A 198 11.93 11.19 -43.67
N THR A 199 11.27 12.28 -44.07
CA THR A 199 11.09 12.60 -45.49
C THR A 199 12.40 13.14 -46.05
N LYS A 200 12.83 12.66 -47.22
CA LYS A 200 14.10 13.06 -47.86
C LYS A 200 14.17 14.55 -48.21
N ASP A 201 13.02 15.22 -48.33
CA ASP A 201 12.90 16.61 -48.76
C ASP A 201 12.80 17.61 -47.59
N SER A 202 12.83 17.14 -46.34
CA SER A 202 12.86 18.02 -45.17
C SER A 202 13.91 17.53 -44.17
N ASN A 203 14.51 18.42 -43.39
CA ASN A 203 15.37 18.07 -42.24
C ASN A 203 14.60 17.33 -41.11
N SER A 204 13.59 16.52 -41.44
CA SER A 204 12.76 15.80 -40.49
C SER A 204 13.53 14.60 -39.92
N ILE A 205 13.52 14.49 -38.59
CA ILE A 205 14.09 13.35 -37.87
C ILE A 205 13.00 12.27 -37.77
N ALA A 206 13.39 11.00 -37.91
CA ALA A 206 12.46 9.89 -37.77
C ALA A 206 11.72 9.92 -36.43
N THR A 207 10.44 9.53 -36.44
CA THR A 207 9.57 9.56 -35.26
C THR A 207 9.05 8.16 -34.93
N LEU A 208 9.21 7.73 -33.69
CA LEU A 208 8.55 6.57 -33.13
C LEU A 208 7.28 7.02 -32.41
N ARG A 209 6.12 6.51 -32.82
CA ARG A 209 4.84 6.76 -32.16
C ARG A 209 4.43 5.62 -31.26
N VAL A 210 4.13 5.94 -30.01
CA VAL A 210 3.67 4.98 -29.00
C VAL A 210 2.23 5.27 -28.58
N ASN A 211 1.47 4.21 -28.28
CA ASN A 211 0.11 4.32 -27.76
C ASN A 211 0.01 4.08 -26.25
N ARG A 212 1.12 3.75 -25.59
CA ARG A 212 1.23 3.54 -24.15
C ARG A 212 2.49 4.22 -23.63
N GLU A 213 2.45 4.59 -22.36
CA GLU A 213 3.62 5.16 -21.70
C GLU A 213 4.77 4.15 -21.63
N PRO A 214 6.01 4.56 -21.92
CA PRO A 214 7.19 3.72 -21.73
C PRO A 214 7.34 3.22 -20.30
N PHE A 215 7.82 1.98 -20.14
CA PHE A 215 8.14 1.42 -18.82
C PHE A 215 9.64 1.56 -18.58
N GLN A 216 10.01 1.98 -17.38
CA GLN A 216 11.42 2.09 -17.00
C GLN A 216 12.03 0.69 -16.88
N GLU A 217 13.22 0.49 -17.45
CA GLU A 217 13.91 -0.79 -17.55
C GLU A 217 15.40 -0.65 -17.16
N THR A 218 16.04 -1.74 -16.78
CA THR A 218 17.48 -1.81 -16.49
C THR A 218 18.16 -2.87 -17.37
N GLY A 219 19.21 -2.44 -18.08
CA GLY A 219 19.95 -3.30 -19.00
C GLY A 219 19.31 -3.39 -20.38
N ARG A 220 20.08 -3.89 -21.34
CA ARG A 220 19.65 -4.07 -22.75
C ARG A 220 19.37 -5.53 -23.07
N TYR A 221 20.12 -6.41 -22.43
CA TYR A 221 20.03 -7.84 -22.60
C TYR A 221 19.90 -8.53 -21.25
N TYR A 222 19.33 -9.73 -21.26
CA TYR A 222 19.26 -10.59 -20.10
C TYR A 222 19.63 -12.03 -20.45
N GLY A 223 20.14 -12.75 -19.46
CA GLY A 223 20.58 -14.14 -19.57
C GLY A 223 20.19 -14.93 -18.33
N LEU A 224 20.02 -16.25 -18.47
CA LEU A 224 19.73 -17.15 -17.35
C LEU A 224 20.98 -17.95 -16.97
N VAL A 225 21.46 -17.74 -15.75
CA VAL A 225 22.75 -18.27 -15.30
C VAL A 225 22.71 -18.92 -13.92
N LYS A 226 23.70 -19.78 -13.67
CA LYS A 226 24.11 -20.24 -12.35
C LYS A 226 25.45 -19.62 -12.00
N PHE A 227 25.57 -19.03 -10.81
CA PHE A 227 26.85 -18.56 -10.29
C PHE A 227 27.67 -19.77 -9.82
N LEU A 228 28.91 -19.88 -10.31
CA LEU A 228 29.81 -20.98 -9.95
C LEU A 228 30.77 -20.55 -8.85
N GLU A 229 31.56 -19.52 -9.13
CA GLU A 229 32.58 -19.02 -8.19
C GLU A 229 33.04 -17.60 -8.55
N LEU A 230 33.52 -16.88 -7.52
CA LEU A 230 34.20 -15.61 -7.71
C LEU A 230 35.56 -15.82 -8.37
N VAL A 231 35.88 -15.03 -9.39
CA VAL A 231 37.19 -15.09 -10.05
C VAL A 231 38.22 -14.36 -9.19
N ALA A 232 39.28 -15.05 -8.79
CA ALA A 232 40.35 -14.46 -7.98
C ALA A 232 41.03 -13.28 -8.70
N ARG A 233 41.28 -12.19 -7.97
CA ARG A 233 41.99 -11.00 -8.44
C ARG A 233 43.04 -10.56 -7.43
N LYS A 234 44.03 -9.81 -7.88
CA LYS A 234 45.05 -9.22 -6.99
C LYS A 234 44.38 -8.22 -6.03
N PRO A 235 44.88 -8.04 -4.80
CA PRO A 235 44.25 -7.14 -3.82
C PRO A 235 44.02 -5.71 -4.33
N GLN A 236 44.94 -5.18 -5.13
CA GLN A 236 44.85 -3.85 -5.76
C GLN A 236 43.73 -3.70 -6.79
N ASP A 237 43.25 -4.82 -7.34
CA ASP A 237 42.24 -4.90 -8.37
C ASP A 237 40.84 -5.14 -7.80
N LEU A 238 40.73 -5.40 -6.49
CA LEU A 238 39.46 -5.60 -5.80
C LEU A 238 38.76 -4.26 -5.54
N PRO A 239 37.42 -4.26 -5.40
CA PRO A 239 36.71 -3.10 -4.92
C PRO A 239 37.30 -2.58 -3.60
N GLN A 240 37.45 -1.26 -3.47
CA GLN A 240 38.02 -0.66 -2.26
C GLN A 240 37.02 -0.62 -1.09
N LEU A 241 35.73 -0.55 -1.40
CA LEU A 241 34.64 -0.48 -0.43
C LEU A 241 33.61 -1.58 -0.71
N CYS A 242 33.21 -2.28 0.34
CA CYS A 242 32.19 -3.33 0.30
C CYS A 242 31.61 -3.53 1.72
N PRO A 243 30.46 -4.19 1.84
CA PRO A 243 29.95 -4.57 3.15
C PRO A 243 30.83 -5.64 3.81
N GLY A 244 30.77 -5.73 5.14
CA GLY A 244 31.58 -6.65 5.94
C GLY A 244 33.03 -6.19 6.15
N LYS A 245 33.93 -7.16 6.43
CA LYS A 245 35.36 -6.90 6.64
C LYS A 245 36.14 -7.03 5.31
N PRO A 246 37.13 -6.17 5.05
CA PRO A 246 38.09 -6.38 3.96
C PRO A 246 38.85 -7.71 4.10
N PRO A 247 39.39 -8.27 3.01
CA PRO A 247 39.30 -7.76 1.64
C PRO A 247 37.88 -7.87 1.05
N CYS A 248 37.59 -7.05 0.04
CA CYS A 248 36.32 -7.13 -0.68
C CYS A 248 36.27 -8.33 -1.62
N ALA A 249 35.07 -8.81 -1.89
CA ALA A 249 34.86 -9.86 -2.89
C ALA A 249 35.19 -9.32 -4.28
N SER A 250 35.62 -10.21 -5.17
CA SER A 250 35.81 -9.89 -6.59
C SER A 250 34.49 -9.38 -7.20
N ASP A 251 34.60 -8.44 -8.13
CA ASP A 251 33.51 -8.02 -9.00
C ASP A 251 33.42 -8.90 -10.26
N LEU A 252 34.29 -9.89 -10.43
CA LEU A 252 34.24 -10.87 -11.51
C LEU A 252 33.69 -12.21 -10.99
N MET A 253 32.71 -12.74 -11.71
CA MET A 253 32.01 -13.98 -11.38
C MET A 253 32.07 -14.93 -12.57
N ARG A 254 32.44 -16.18 -12.33
CA ARG A 254 32.31 -17.25 -13.31
C ARG A 254 30.89 -17.79 -13.23
N VAL A 255 30.23 -17.85 -14.38
CA VAL A 255 28.84 -18.28 -14.49
C VAL A 255 28.68 -19.36 -15.55
N GLN A 256 27.65 -20.17 -15.38
CA GLN A 256 27.24 -21.17 -16.35
C GLN A 256 25.85 -20.83 -16.87
N HIS A 257 25.72 -20.73 -18.18
CA HIS A 257 24.46 -20.43 -18.85
C HIS A 257 23.53 -21.63 -18.85
N TYR A 258 22.23 -21.36 -18.81
CA TYR A 258 21.20 -22.37 -18.99
C TYR A 258 21.21 -22.91 -20.42
N ASN A 259 21.21 -24.23 -20.55
CA ASN A 259 21.15 -24.92 -21.82
C ASN A 259 19.72 -25.40 -22.09
N ASN A 260 19.07 -24.82 -23.09
CA ASN A 260 17.70 -25.16 -23.45
C ASN A 260 17.57 -26.61 -24.01
N GLN A 261 18.64 -27.18 -24.58
CA GLN A 261 18.60 -28.54 -25.12
C GLN A 261 18.56 -29.60 -24.01
N THR A 262 19.40 -29.44 -22.98
CA THR A 262 19.52 -30.38 -21.85
C THR A 262 18.60 -30.04 -20.69
N ARG A 263 18.04 -28.82 -20.69
CA ARG A 263 17.24 -28.22 -19.61
C ARG A 263 17.99 -28.12 -18.28
N LYS A 264 19.29 -27.85 -18.34
CA LYS A 264 20.19 -27.77 -17.18
C LYS A 264 21.15 -26.59 -17.31
N PHE A 265 21.79 -26.21 -16.20
CA PHE A 265 22.93 -25.30 -16.22
C PHE A 265 24.20 -26.07 -16.61
N ASP A 266 24.26 -26.55 -17.86
CA ASP A 266 25.45 -27.19 -18.45
C ASP A 266 25.87 -26.52 -19.77
N GLY A 267 25.38 -25.29 -20.00
CA GLY A 267 25.71 -24.50 -21.18
C GLY A 267 27.09 -23.84 -21.10
N ALA A 268 27.28 -22.83 -21.94
CA ALA A 268 28.54 -22.08 -22.01
C ALA A 268 28.93 -21.50 -20.66
N ILE A 269 30.22 -21.53 -20.37
CA ILE A 269 30.82 -20.88 -19.19
C ILE A 269 31.34 -19.51 -19.62
N GLU A 270 31.03 -18.49 -18.84
CA GLU A 270 31.44 -17.11 -19.10
C GLU A 270 31.97 -16.46 -17.82
N ILE A 271 32.89 -15.50 -17.97
CA ILE A 271 33.26 -14.57 -16.89
C ILE A 271 32.49 -13.28 -17.12
N ILE A 272 31.65 -12.92 -16.16
CA ILE A 272 30.88 -11.68 -16.15
C ILE A 272 31.38 -10.77 -15.03
N ARG A 273 31.00 -9.49 -15.10
CA ARG A 273 31.22 -8.52 -14.02
C ARG A 273 29.93 -8.26 -13.26
N ILE A 274 29.94 -8.45 -11.95
CA ILE A 274 28.91 -8.00 -11.02
C ILE A 274 29.52 -6.88 -10.16
N PRO A 275 29.34 -5.61 -10.53
CA PRO A 275 30.04 -4.51 -9.88
C PRO A 275 29.59 -4.34 -8.42
N GLN A 276 30.55 -4.19 -7.50
CA GLN A 276 30.24 -3.75 -6.15
C GLN A 276 29.79 -2.29 -6.18
N GLN A 277 28.51 -2.07 -5.87
CA GLN A 277 27.91 -0.75 -5.87
C GLN A 277 28.53 0.11 -4.77
N PRO A 278 28.64 1.43 -4.96
CA PRO A 278 29.03 2.33 -3.88
C PRO A 278 27.94 2.37 -2.80
N PRO A 279 28.30 2.66 -1.54
CA PRO A 279 27.31 2.83 -0.48
C PRO A 279 26.48 4.09 -0.72
N ASP A 280 25.25 4.09 -0.20
CA ASP A 280 24.41 5.27 -0.11
C ASP A 280 24.94 6.27 0.94
N ASN A 281 24.23 7.39 1.11
CA ASN A 281 24.58 8.43 2.08
C ASN A 281 24.46 7.98 3.55
N LEU A 282 23.95 6.77 3.81
CA LEU A 282 23.85 6.13 5.12
C LEU A 282 24.86 4.97 5.29
N GLY A 283 25.75 4.77 4.30
CA GLY A 283 26.76 3.70 4.32
C GLY A 283 26.22 2.33 3.93
N ILE A 284 25.01 2.24 3.37
CA ILE A 284 24.34 1.00 2.99
C ILE A 284 24.60 0.70 1.52
N PHE A 285 24.96 -0.54 1.23
CA PHE A 285 25.19 -1.01 -0.13
C PHE A 285 23.89 -1.61 -0.67
N ASN A 286 23.36 -1.07 -1.77
CA ASN A 286 22.10 -1.56 -2.35
C ASN A 286 22.17 -3.02 -2.81
N MET A 287 23.35 -3.43 -3.28
CA MET A 287 23.65 -4.81 -3.63
C MET A 287 25.13 -5.11 -3.35
N THR A 288 25.45 -6.39 -3.10
CA THR A 288 26.84 -6.84 -2.93
C THR A 288 27.05 -8.21 -3.55
N THR A 289 28.29 -8.49 -3.97
CA THR A 289 28.73 -9.81 -4.45
C THR A 289 29.16 -10.75 -3.33
N ARG A 290 29.29 -10.25 -2.09
CA ARG A 290 29.71 -11.06 -0.95
C ARG A 290 28.73 -12.21 -0.72
N ASP A 291 29.23 -13.45 -0.75
CA ASP A 291 28.47 -14.68 -0.58
C ASP A 291 27.27 -14.84 -1.55
N LEU A 292 27.29 -14.15 -2.70
CA LEU A 292 26.21 -14.20 -3.68
C LEU A 292 26.07 -15.60 -4.31
N ASP A 293 27.19 -16.28 -4.54
CA ASP A 293 27.27 -17.68 -5.00
C ASP A 293 26.61 -18.66 -4.02
N LYS A 294 26.54 -18.31 -2.73
CA LYS A 294 25.93 -19.10 -1.66
C LYS A 294 24.50 -18.67 -1.34
N SER A 295 23.96 -17.68 -2.05
CA SER A 295 22.65 -17.10 -1.76
C SER A 295 21.54 -18.15 -1.90
N PRO A 296 20.71 -18.39 -0.86
CA PRO A 296 19.62 -19.37 -0.94
C PRO A 296 18.61 -19.07 -2.05
N ALA A 297 18.38 -17.79 -2.35
CA ALA A 297 17.53 -17.33 -3.44
C ALA A 297 18.04 -17.77 -4.83
N GLY A 298 19.33 -18.08 -4.96
CA GLY A 298 19.98 -18.47 -6.21
C GLY A 298 20.00 -19.96 -6.53
N LYS A 299 19.31 -20.79 -5.75
CA LYS A 299 19.33 -22.25 -5.93
C LYS A 299 18.81 -22.69 -7.30
N GLU A 300 17.78 -22.04 -7.81
CA GLU A 300 17.20 -22.34 -9.14
C GLU A 300 17.84 -21.52 -10.28
N GLY A 301 18.88 -20.72 -9.98
CA GLY A 301 19.53 -19.81 -10.91
C GLY A 301 19.01 -18.37 -10.84
N TRP A 302 19.67 -17.50 -11.61
CA TRP A 302 19.42 -16.07 -11.67
C TRP A 302 19.24 -15.62 -13.11
N TYR A 303 18.24 -14.79 -13.36
CA TYR A 303 18.24 -13.91 -14.52
C TYR A 303 19.15 -12.72 -14.21
N ILE A 304 20.11 -12.46 -15.09
CA ILE A 304 21.00 -11.29 -15.01
C ILE A 304 20.69 -10.36 -16.17
N TYR A 305 20.60 -9.06 -15.89
CA TYR A 305 20.27 -8.01 -16.84
C TYR A 305 21.44 -7.06 -16.95
N GLY A 306 21.80 -6.63 -18.15
CA GLY A 306 22.94 -5.75 -18.35
C GLY A 306 23.33 -5.60 -19.81
N ALA A 307 24.60 -5.29 -20.03
CA ALA A 307 25.21 -5.25 -21.35
C ALA A 307 26.72 -5.42 -21.28
N LYS A 308 27.36 -5.67 -22.43
CA LYS A 308 28.82 -5.67 -22.52
C LYS A 308 29.38 -4.27 -22.31
N ASP A 309 30.46 -4.18 -21.54
CA ASP A 309 31.26 -2.97 -21.37
C ASP A 309 32.23 -2.78 -22.55
N ARG A 310 33.04 -1.71 -22.52
CA ARG A 310 34.05 -1.43 -23.56
C ARG A 310 35.15 -2.49 -23.68
N THR A 311 35.30 -3.35 -22.69
CA THR A 311 36.24 -4.49 -22.71
C THR A 311 35.61 -5.77 -23.24
N GLY A 312 34.32 -5.74 -23.57
CA GLY A 312 33.56 -6.88 -24.07
C GLY A 312 33.01 -7.80 -22.97
N ILE A 313 33.20 -7.46 -21.69
CA ILE A 313 32.71 -8.24 -20.55
C ILE A 313 31.26 -7.85 -20.27
N PHE A 314 30.37 -8.85 -20.15
CA PHE A 314 28.99 -8.60 -19.73
C PHE A 314 28.97 -8.10 -18.28
N THR A 315 28.49 -6.87 -18.09
CA THR A 315 28.40 -6.23 -16.78
C THR A 315 26.95 -6.17 -16.33
N VAL A 316 26.69 -6.76 -15.16
CA VAL A 316 25.36 -6.91 -14.58
C VAL A 316 24.88 -5.60 -13.94
N GLN A 317 23.68 -5.18 -14.31
CA GLN A 317 23.00 -3.97 -13.86
C GLN A 317 21.75 -4.29 -13.01
N ALA A 318 21.12 -5.43 -13.22
CA ALA A 318 20.05 -5.95 -12.36
C ALA A 318 20.06 -7.49 -12.30
N MET A 319 19.46 -8.08 -11.26
CA MET A 319 19.34 -9.52 -11.12
C MET A 319 17.97 -9.92 -10.55
N GLU A 320 17.44 -11.05 -11.01
CA GLU A 320 16.16 -11.60 -10.57
C GLU A 320 16.28 -13.11 -10.30
N PRO A 321 15.85 -13.59 -9.12
CA PRO A 321 15.94 -15.02 -8.78
C PRO A 321 14.87 -15.83 -9.53
N ARG A 322 15.28 -16.85 -10.27
CA ARG A 322 14.34 -17.69 -11.06
C ARG A 322 13.24 -18.30 -10.18
N SER A 323 13.58 -18.75 -8.97
CA SER A 323 12.62 -19.39 -8.06
C SER A 323 11.50 -18.48 -7.57
N LEU A 324 11.66 -17.15 -7.66
CA LEU A 324 10.64 -16.20 -7.22
C LEU A 324 9.51 -16.11 -8.24
N ILE A 325 9.84 -16.02 -9.53
CA ILE A 325 8.87 -15.76 -10.61
C ILE A 325 8.29 -17.01 -11.25
N GLN A 326 8.83 -18.19 -10.95
CA GLN A 326 8.20 -19.43 -11.38
C GLN A 326 6.78 -19.53 -10.84
N VAL A 327 5.88 -20.06 -11.68
CA VAL A 327 4.49 -20.40 -11.28
C VAL A 327 4.51 -21.67 -10.44
N LYS A 328 5.17 -21.61 -9.27
CA LYS A 328 5.37 -22.71 -8.33
C LYS A 328 5.38 -22.20 -6.89
N HIS A 329 4.42 -22.65 -6.09
CA HIS A 329 4.32 -22.25 -4.68
C HIS A 329 5.02 -23.24 -3.73
N GLN A 330 5.53 -22.74 -2.61
CA GLN A 330 6.11 -23.52 -1.51
C GLN A 330 5.04 -23.92 -0.51
N GLN A 331 4.06 -23.04 -0.28
CA GLN A 331 2.94 -23.28 0.63
C GLN A 331 1.61 -23.07 -0.10
N LYS A 332 0.65 -23.95 0.16
CA LYS A 332 -0.73 -23.88 -0.32
C LYS A 332 -1.66 -23.82 0.87
N ILE A 333 -2.55 -22.82 0.90
CA ILE A 333 -3.49 -22.58 2.00
C ILE A 333 -4.90 -22.48 1.41
N THR A 334 -5.64 -23.58 1.48
CA THR A 334 -6.98 -23.69 0.89
C THR A 334 -8.11 -23.33 1.85
N GLU A 335 -7.85 -23.45 3.15
CA GLU A 335 -8.81 -23.08 4.19
C GLU A 335 -8.90 -21.57 4.33
N PHE A 336 -10.08 -21.00 4.05
CA PHE A 336 -10.33 -19.56 4.08
C PHE A 336 -9.85 -18.88 5.37
N ASN A 337 -10.14 -19.49 6.54
CA ASN A 337 -9.74 -18.94 7.84
C ASN A 337 -8.21 -18.98 8.05
N GLU A 338 -7.52 -20.00 7.54
CA GLU A 338 -6.06 -20.04 7.60
C GLU A 338 -5.43 -19.06 6.60
N GLY A 339 -6.08 -18.80 5.45
CA GLY A 339 -5.68 -17.72 4.54
C GLY A 339 -5.75 -16.35 5.21
N LEU A 340 -6.83 -16.05 5.92
CA LEU A 340 -6.97 -14.83 6.72
C LEU A 340 -5.93 -14.74 7.84
N ARG A 341 -5.63 -15.86 8.51
CA ARG A 341 -4.57 -15.93 9.52
C ARG A 341 -3.20 -15.67 8.92
N TYR A 342 -2.93 -16.18 7.72
CA TYR A 342 -1.68 -15.94 7.02
C TYR A 342 -1.49 -14.45 6.76
N ILE A 343 -2.48 -13.78 6.18
CA ILE A 343 -2.43 -12.34 5.87
C ILE A 343 -2.16 -11.52 7.14
N ASN A 344 -2.92 -11.77 8.20
CA ASN A 344 -2.86 -10.97 9.43
C ASN A 344 -1.59 -11.20 10.25
N PHE A 345 -1.05 -12.43 10.27
CA PHE A 345 -0.05 -12.82 11.28
C PHE A 345 1.20 -13.51 10.72
N GLN A 346 1.08 -14.35 9.69
CA GLN A 346 2.20 -15.19 9.22
C GLN A 346 3.01 -14.51 8.10
N ASN A 347 2.36 -13.66 7.31
CA ASN A 347 2.94 -12.95 6.18
C ASN A 347 4.07 -12.02 6.57
N TRP A 348 4.25 -11.64 7.83
CA TRP A 348 5.40 -10.86 8.29
C TRP A 348 5.98 -11.42 9.58
N GLN A 349 5.87 -12.74 9.77
CA GLN A 349 6.44 -13.39 10.93
C GLN A 349 7.95 -13.67 10.72
N ASP A 350 8.75 -13.54 11.80
CA ASP A 350 10.18 -13.91 11.82
C ASP A 350 11.02 -13.28 10.69
N VAL A 351 10.71 -12.04 10.29
CA VAL A 351 11.28 -11.38 9.10
C VAL A 351 12.81 -11.32 9.14
N GLU A 352 13.39 -11.03 10.31
CA GLU A 352 14.84 -10.98 10.49
C GLU A 352 15.51 -12.35 10.26
N LYS A 353 14.93 -13.44 10.79
CA LYS A 353 15.47 -14.81 10.64
C LYS A 353 15.39 -15.32 9.20
N ARG A 354 14.59 -14.68 8.36
CA ARG A 354 14.35 -15.07 6.97
C ARG A 354 15.27 -14.36 5.98
N LYS A 355 16.24 -13.57 6.45
CA LYS A 355 17.20 -12.87 5.59
C LYS A 355 17.82 -13.80 4.53
N GLY A 356 17.91 -13.32 3.29
CA GLY A 356 18.49 -14.06 2.16
C GLY A 356 17.58 -15.14 1.55
N THR A 357 16.37 -15.31 2.07
CA THR A 357 15.42 -16.34 1.60
C THR A 357 14.23 -15.75 0.83
N ILE A 358 13.59 -16.62 0.04
CA ILE A 358 12.34 -16.35 -0.67
C ILE A 358 11.26 -17.22 -0.08
N GLN A 359 10.07 -16.66 0.11
CA GLN A 359 8.86 -17.42 0.41
C GLN A 359 7.77 -17.12 -0.60
N ASN A 360 6.99 -18.13 -0.95
CA ASN A 360 5.77 -17.93 -1.73
C ASN A 360 4.62 -18.82 -1.23
N ALA A 361 3.42 -18.24 -1.21
CA ALA A 361 2.23 -18.91 -0.70
C ALA A 361 1.04 -18.63 -1.61
N LEU A 362 0.31 -19.68 -1.98
CA LEU A 362 -0.96 -19.59 -2.68
C LEU A 362 -2.10 -19.73 -1.67
N LEU A 363 -2.97 -18.72 -1.61
CA LEU A 363 -4.19 -18.71 -0.83
C LEU A 363 -5.39 -18.74 -1.78
N THR A 364 -6.44 -19.48 -1.44
CA THR A 364 -7.67 -19.54 -2.23
C THR A 364 -8.87 -18.98 -1.47
N GLY A 365 -9.83 -18.44 -2.22
CA GLY A 365 -11.14 -18.04 -1.74
C GLY A 365 -11.97 -19.21 -1.19
N ARG A 366 -13.21 -18.93 -0.81
CA ARG A 366 -14.13 -19.93 -0.24
C ARG A 366 -14.61 -20.94 -1.28
N THR A 367 -14.87 -20.46 -2.50
CA THR A 367 -15.41 -21.27 -3.59
C THR A 367 -14.39 -21.58 -4.68
N THR A 368 -13.30 -20.81 -4.72
CA THR A 368 -12.24 -20.96 -5.71
C THR A 368 -11.46 -22.24 -5.46
N SER A 369 -11.44 -23.14 -6.45
CA SER A 369 -10.65 -24.34 -6.35
C SER A 369 -9.16 -23.99 -6.36
N ALA A 370 -8.40 -24.77 -5.62
CA ALA A 370 -6.96 -24.70 -5.62
C ALA A 370 -6.33 -25.48 -6.79
N GLU A 371 -7.17 -26.08 -7.65
CA GLU A 371 -6.79 -26.74 -8.91
C GLU A 371 -6.88 -25.78 -10.11
N ASP A 372 -7.43 -24.56 -9.93
CA ASP A 372 -7.41 -23.51 -10.94
C ASP A 372 -6.00 -22.94 -11.07
N ASP A 373 -5.12 -23.68 -11.73
CA ASP A 373 -3.73 -23.28 -11.96
C ASP A 373 -3.65 -22.01 -12.81
N TRP A 374 -2.62 -21.21 -12.55
CA TRP A 374 -2.24 -20.07 -13.37
C TRP A 374 -1.71 -20.56 -14.72
N LYS A 375 -2.32 -20.12 -15.81
CA LYS A 375 -2.01 -20.52 -17.19
C LYS A 375 -1.41 -19.37 -17.96
N ILE A 376 -0.67 -19.69 -19.01
CA ILE A 376 -0.10 -18.67 -19.91
C ILE A 376 -1.22 -17.76 -20.43
N GLY A 377 -1.01 -16.45 -20.34
CA GLY A 377 -2.00 -15.41 -20.67
C GLY A 377 -2.89 -14.97 -19.50
N ASP A 378 -2.88 -15.69 -18.38
CA ASP A 378 -3.56 -15.23 -17.16
C ASP A 378 -2.92 -13.94 -16.66
N ARG A 379 -3.77 -12.99 -16.28
CA ARG A 379 -3.36 -11.69 -15.73
C ARG A 379 -3.65 -11.64 -14.23
N GLY A 380 -2.78 -10.96 -13.50
CA GLY A 380 -2.91 -10.72 -12.06
C GLY A 380 -2.82 -9.24 -11.73
N PHE A 381 -3.62 -8.79 -10.77
CA PHE A 381 -3.47 -7.46 -10.18
C PHE A 381 -2.46 -7.54 -9.02
N LEU A 382 -1.40 -6.73 -9.06
CA LEU A 382 -0.36 -6.74 -8.03
C LEU A 382 -0.66 -5.72 -6.93
N ILE A 383 -0.55 -6.16 -5.68
CA ILE A 383 -0.44 -5.31 -4.49
C ILE A 383 0.99 -5.41 -3.98
N HIS A 384 1.68 -4.28 -3.83
CA HIS A 384 3.07 -4.22 -3.39
C HIS A 384 3.18 -3.62 -1.98
N LEU A 385 4.04 -4.22 -1.15
CA LEU A 385 4.46 -3.64 0.14
C LEU A 385 5.91 -3.99 0.44
N PHE A 386 6.73 -3.00 0.80
CA PHE A 386 8.07 -3.24 1.37
C PHE A 386 8.22 -2.76 2.81
N GLY A 387 9.17 -3.38 3.52
CA GLY A 387 9.59 -3.04 4.87
C GLY A 387 10.88 -2.22 4.97
N GLY A 388 11.41 -2.13 6.18
CA GLY A 388 12.54 -1.28 6.55
C GLY A 388 13.90 -1.93 6.41
N ARG A 389 14.94 -1.11 6.64
CA ARG A 389 16.32 -1.55 6.86
C ARG A 389 16.59 -1.61 8.37
N GLY A 390 16.63 -2.82 8.92
CA GLY A 390 16.97 -3.09 10.31
C GLY A 390 18.48 -3.24 10.55
N GLY A 391 18.86 -3.95 11.61
CA GLY A 391 20.26 -4.18 11.98
C GLY A 391 20.90 -2.92 12.57
N THR A 392 22.18 -2.68 12.28
CA THR A 392 22.88 -1.48 12.76
C THR A 392 22.34 -0.20 12.14
N HIS A 393 21.55 -0.29 11.07
CA HIS A 393 20.97 0.84 10.36
C HIS A 393 19.50 1.15 10.74
N THR A 394 18.93 0.44 11.70
CA THR A 394 17.54 0.69 12.17
C THR A 394 17.30 2.14 12.57
N HIS A 395 18.30 2.78 13.18
CA HIS A 395 18.23 4.18 13.62
C HIS A 395 18.09 5.20 12.47
N ALA A 396 18.42 4.80 11.25
CA ALA A 396 18.27 5.63 10.06
C ALA A 396 16.88 5.52 9.42
N GLU A 397 16.07 4.53 9.83
CA GLU A 397 14.66 4.44 9.44
C GLU A 397 13.81 5.38 10.32
N LYS A 398 12.91 6.13 9.68
CA LYS A 398 12.07 7.11 10.39
C LYS A 398 10.85 6.42 10.99
N PHE A 399 10.88 6.19 12.29
CA PHE A 399 9.73 5.74 13.05
C PHE A 399 8.93 6.93 13.58
N VAL A 400 7.62 6.94 13.36
CA VAL A 400 6.71 7.92 13.97
C VAL A 400 5.84 7.20 14.99
N LEU A 401 6.00 7.52 16.27
CA LEU A 401 5.31 6.86 17.39
C LEU A 401 5.51 5.33 17.40
N GLY A 402 6.68 4.84 17.00
CA GLY A 402 6.92 3.38 16.86
C GLY A 402 6.13 2.75 15.70
N THR A 403 5.85 3.54 14.66
CA THR A 403 5.29 3.05 13.39
C THR A 403 6.34 3.20 12.31
N TYR A 404 6.70 2.09 11.68
CA TYR A 404 7.40 2.07 10.40
C TYR A 404 6.39 1.78 9.27
N PRO A 405 6.04 2.77 8.44
CA PRO A 405 4.97 2.60 7.46
C PRO A 405 5.34 1.67 6.30
N GLY A 406 6.57 1.72 5.80
CA GLY A 406 6.95 1.09 4.53
C GLY A 406 6.47 1.90 3.32
N HIS A 407 6.34 1.23 2.17
CA HIS A 407 5.79 1.80 0.93
C HIS A 407 4.75 0.86 0.32
N PHE A 408 3.75 1.43 -0.35
CA PHE A 408 2.67 0.70 -0.99
C PHE A 408 2.45 1.20 -2.42
N SER A 409 2.21 0.28 -3.34
CA SER A 409 1.79 0.59 -4.69
C SER A 409 0.99 -0.57 -5.29
N PHE A 410 0.48 -0.35 -6.49
CA PHE A 410 -0.09 -1.41 -7.31
C PHE A 410 0.81 -1.73 -8.51
N GLY A 411 0.44 -2.78 -9.23
CA GLY A 411 1.05 -3.17 -10.49
C GLY A 411 0.22 -4.23 -11.19
N ILE A 412 0.85 -4.91 -12.12
CA ILE A 412 0.23 -5.97 -12.91
C ILE A 412 1.20 -7.14 -13.05
N ALA A 413 0.64 -8.31 -13.33
CA ALA A 413 1.40 -9.44 -13.80
C ALA A 413 0.69 -10.18 -14.92
N GLU A 414 1.48 -10.87 -15.73
CA GLU A 414 1.00 -11.81 -16.74
C GLU A 414 1.82 -13.10 -16.65
N VAL A 415 1.17 -14.24 -16.81
CA VAL A 415 1.87 -15.51 -16.95
C VAL A 415 2.36 -15.63 -18.38
N VAL A 416 3.66 -15.58 -18.57
CA VAL A 416 4.31 -15.65 -19.88
C VAL A 416 5.16 -16.91 -19.99
N ARG A 417 5.51 -17.27 -21.22
CA ARG A 417 6.44 -18.36 -21.51
C ARG A 417 7.86 -17.85 -21.41
N ASP A 418 8.64 -18.40 -20.50
CA ASP A 418 10.04 -18.05 -20.34
C ASP A 418 10.83 -18.38 -21.61
N ALA A 419 11.62 -17.40 -22.05
CA ALA A 419 12.36 -17.47 -23.29
C ALA A 419 13.50 -18.51 -23.22
N PHE A 420 14.06 -18.78 -22.05
CA PHE A 420 15.17 -19.72 -21.87
C PHE A 420 14.71 -21.15 -21.57
N THR A 421 13.75 -21.31 -20.67
CA THR A 421 13.32 -22.63 -20.16
C THR A 421 12.03 -23.15 -20.80
N ASN A 422 11.26 -22.29 -21.49
CA ASN A 422 9.93 -22.57 -22.00
C ASN A 422 8.87 -22.85 -20.92
N GLU A 423 9.20 -22.64 -19.64
CA GLU A 423 8.30 -22.79 -18.49
C GLU A 423 7.40 -21.55 -18.32
N PRO A 424 6.21 -21.68 -17.71
CA PRO A 424 5.41 -20.53 -17.32
C PRO A 424 6.07 -19.77 -16.15
N ILE A 425 6.20 -18.45 -16.31
CA ILE A 425 6.70 -17.52 -15.29
C ILE A 425 5.77 -16.32 -15.15
N PHE A 426 5.75 -15.69 -13.99
CA PHE A 426 5.11 -14.40 -13.78
C PHE A 426 6.02 -13.28 -14.30
N LYS A 427 5.58 -12.57 -15.35
CA LYS A 427 6.12 -11.26 -15.69
C LYS A 427 5.42 -10.22 -14.84
N ILE A 428 6.15 -9.59 -13.92
CA ILE A 428 5.61 -8.61 -12.97
C ILE A 428 6.08 -7.20 -13.36
N ASP A 429 5.14 -6.28 -13.47
CA ASP A 429 5.42 -4.86 -13.72
C ASP A 429 4.75 -4.00 -12.64
N TYR A 430 5.50 -3.05 -12.08
CA TYR A 430 5.02 -2.14 -11.04
C TYR A 430 4.46 -0.86 -11.66
N LEU A 431 3.36 -0.35 -11.11
CA LEU A 431 2.77 0.95 -11.46
C LEU A 431 2.92 1.87 -10.25
N GLN A 432 4.13 2.39 -10.09
CA GLN A 432 4.55 3.09 -8.88
C GLN A 432 3.87 4.46 -8.77
N VAL A 433 3.11 4.66 -7.70
CA VAL A 433 2.77 5.99 -7.17
C VAL A 433 3.76 6.30 -6.07
N TYR A 434 4.92 6.81 -6.46
CA TYR A 434 6.09 7.00 -5.61
C TYR A 434 6.49 8.48 -5.56
N GLY A 435 6.37 9.08 -4.36
CA GLY A 435 6.74 10.47 -4.16
C GLY A 435 8.23 10.74 -4.38
N ASN A 436 8.60 11.99 -4.57
CA ASN A 436 10.01 12.38 -4.69
C ASN A 436 10.84 11.86 -3.50
N ALA A 437 11.95 11.18 -3.79
CA ALA A 437 12.84 10.57 -2.80
C ALA A 437 14.32 10.75 -3.20
N GLY A 438 15.24 10.36 -2.33
CA GLY A 438 16.69 10.53 -2.57
C GLY A 438 17.35 9.44 -3.41
N ASP A 439 16.67 8.30 -3.63
CA ASP A 439 17.18 7.10 -4.31
C ASP A 439 17.15 7.19 -5.85
N GLY A 440 16.30 8.07 -6.39
CA GLY A 440 16.07 8.19 -7.83
C GLY A 440 15.08 7.17 -8.37
N THR A 441 14.10 6.76 -7.55
CA THR A 441 12.92 6.04 -8.02
C THR A 441 11.91 7.03 -8.60
N LEU A 442 11.44 6.81 -9.83
CA LEU A 442 10.42 7.65 -10.47
C LEU A 442 9.05 6.96 -10.49
N SER A 443 8.00 7.71 -10.20
CA SER A 443 6.61 7.24 -10.41
C SER A 443 6.34 6.80 -11.85
N GLY A 444 5.41 5.85 -12.04
CA GLY A 444 5.01 5.30 -13.34
C GLY A 444 5.34 3.80 -13.48
N GLY A 445 5.27 3.31 -14.72
CA GLY A 445 5.56 1.92 -15.06
C GLY A 445 7.04 1.57 -14.87
N GLN A 446 7.31 0.48 -14.17
CA GLN A 446 8.65 -0.06 -13.95
C GLN A 446 8.62 -1.59 -14.05
N THR A 447 9.57 -2.19 -14.75
CA THR A 447 9.70 -3.65 -14.76
C THR A 447 10.24 -4.16 -13.41
N TRP A 448 10.09 -5.45 -13.15
CA TRP A 448 10.64 -6.05 -11.93
C TRP A 448 12.15 -5.84 -11.82
N ALA A 449 12.90 -6.10 -12.90
CA ALA A 449 14.34 -5.91 -12.95
C ALA A 449 14.75 -4.46 -12.61
N HIS A 450 13.94 -3.48 -13.02
CA HIS A 450 14.20 -2.08 -12.72
C HIS A 450 13.88 -1.66 -11.28
N TYR A 451 12.72 -2.04 -10.76
CA TYR A 451 12.27 -1.59 -9.44
C TYR A 451 12.86 -2.44 -8.30
N MET A 452 12.87 -3.76 -8.47
CA MET A 452 13.30 -4.70 -7.45
C MET A 452 14.78 -5.08 -7.64
N GLY A 453 15.13 -5.52 -8.85
CA GLY A 453 16.41 -6.18 -9.15
C GLY A 453 17.59 -5.26 -9.43
N ASN A 454 17.37 -3.96 -9.58
CA ASN A 454 18.38 -3.01 -10.01
C ASN A 454 19.52 -2.92 -8.97
N MET A 455 20.75 -3.14 -9.40
CA MET A 455 21.91 -3.15 -8.51
C MET A 455 22.12 -1.78 -7.83
N ARG A 456 21.85 -0.70 -8.57
CA ARG A 456 22.09 0.68 -8.13
C ARG A 456 21.03 1.20 -7.16
N ARG A 457 19.75 0.85 -7.32
CA ARG A 457 18.62 1.41 -6.54
C ARG A 457 17.50 0.43 -6.17
N GLY A 458 17.63 -0.83 -6.57
CA GLY A 458 16.59 -1.85 -6.38
C GLY A 458 16.33 -2.15 -4.92
N ILE A 459 15.09 -2.54 -4.63
CA ILE A 459 14.60 -2.76 -3.26
C ILE A 459 15.04 -4.11 -2.68
N MET A 460 15.19 -5.14 -3.52
CA MET A 460 15.26 -6.54 -3.05
C MET A 460 16.49 -6.85 -2.19
N GLY A 461 17.61 -6.15 -2.40
CA GLY A 461 18.88 -6.39 -1.69
C GLY A 461 18.91 -5.80 -0.28
N VAL A 462 18.10 -4.76 -0.06
CA VAL A 462 18.15 -3.94 1.16
C VAL A 462 16.87 -3.97 1.97
N ARG A 463 15.74 -4.43 1.44
CA ARG A 463 14.45 -4.44 2.16
C ARG A 463 13.72 -5.77 1.98
N PRO A 464 12.94 -6.23 2.98
CA PRO A 464 11.98 -7.30 2.77
C PRO A 464 10.74 -6.79 2.03
N VAL A 465 10.16 -7.63 1.19
CA VAL A 465 8.95 -7.29 0.40
C VAL A 465 7.87 -8.35 0.61
N SER A 466 6.61 -7.94 0.45
CA SER A 466 5.45 -8.79 0.29
C SER A 466 4.66 -8.27 -0.90
N ASP A 467 4.78 -8.97 -2.02
CA ASP A 467 3.99 -8.75 -3.22
C ASP A 467 2.84 -9.76 -3.24
N VAL A 468 1.65 -9.34 -3.67
CA VAL A 468 0.46 -10.19 -3.77
C VAL A 468 -0.13 -10.07 -5.16
N LEU A 469 -0.12 -11.16 -5.93
CA LEU A 469 -0.87 -11.25 -7.18
C LEU A 469 -2.28 -11.75 -6.89
N VAL A 470 -3.25 -10.94 -7.31
CA VAL A 470 -4.68 -11.22 -7.18
C VAL A 470 -5.19 -11.72 -8.53
N LYS A 471 -5.65 -12.97 -8.56
CA LYS A 471 -6.43 -13.53 -9.68
C LYS A 471 -7.90 -13.44 -9.31
N LEU A 472 -8.63 -12.56 -9.98
CA LEU A 472 -10.06 -12.38 -9.78
C LEU A 472 -10.70 -12.00 -11.11
N ASP A 473 -11.55 -12.88 -11.63
CA ASP A 473 -12.10 -12.77 -12.98
C ASP A 473 -12.84 -11.45 -13.24
N THR A 474 -13.49 -10.87 -12.23
CA THR A 474 -14.16 -9.56 -12.30
C THR A 474 -13.20 -8.41 -12.63
N LEU A 475 -11.90 -8.58 -12.33
CA LEU A 475 -10.87 -7.57 -12.59
C LEU A 475 -10.00 -7.93 -13.79
N THR A 476 -9.62 -9.21 -13.92
CA THR A 476 -8.52 -9.64 -14.79
C THR A 476 -8.98 -10.10 -16.17
N GLU A 477 -10.27 -10.40 -16.36
CA GLU A 477 -10.82 -10.85 -17.64
C GLU A 477 -11.54 -9.73 -18.41
N GLU A 478 -11.59 -9.88 -19.73
CA GLU A 478 -12.34 -8.96 -20.61
C GLU A 478 -13.84 -9.32 -20.58
N TYR A 479 -14.69 -8.29 -20.45
CA TYR A 479 -16.14 -8.41 -20.59
C TYR A 479 -16.55 -8.33 -22.04
N ASN A 480 -17.49 -9.18 -22.46
CA ASN A 480 -18.06 -9.17 -23.80
C ASN A 480 -19.59 -9.13 -23.74
N PHE A 481 -20.16 -7.96 -24.00
CA PHE A 481 -21.61 -7.76 -24.05
C PHE A 481 -22.08 -7.69 -25.50
N GLY A 482 -22.41 -8.83 -26.10
CA GLY A 482 -22.90 -8.91 -27.48
C GLY A 482 -21.91 -8.39 -28.53
N GLY A 483 -20.61 -8.68 -28.37
CA GLY A 483 -19.53 -8.20 -29.24
C GLY A 483 -18.84 -6.92 -28.77
N LYS A 484 -19.41 -6.21 -27.78
CA LYS A 484 -18.76 -5.05 -27.17
C LYS A 484 -17.81 -5.48 -26.06
N LYS A 485 -16.52 -5.38 -26.36
CA LYS A 485 -15.42 -5.76 -25.45
C LYS A 485 -15.00 -4.62 -24.54
N LEU A 486 -14.92 -4.87 -23.23
CA LEU A 486 -14.51 -3.91 -22.21
C LEU A 486 -13.56 -4.57 -21.21
N SER A 487 -12.48 -3.89 -20.84
CA SER A 487 -11.47 -4.43 -19.92
C SER A 487 -11.25 -3.46 -18.77
N PHE A 488 -11.73 -3.82 -17.57
CA PHE A 488 -11.47 -3.05 -16.35
C PHE A 488 -9.96 -2.88 -16.12
N PHE A 489 -9.21 -3.97 -16.31
CA PHE A 489 -7.76 -3.99 -16.12
C PHE A 489 -7.01 -2.94 -16.96
N ASN A 490 -7.43 -2.72 -18.22
CA ASN A 490 -6.81 -1.73 -19.09
C ASN A 490 -7.15 -0.29 -18.66
N GLU A 491 -8.38 -0.06 -18.19
CA GLU A 491 -8.80 1.24 -17.65
C GLU A 491 -8.04 1.55 -16.35
N LEU A 492 -7.82 0.53 -15.51
CA LEU A 492 -7.03 0.68 -14.27
C LEU A 492 -5.58 1.05 -14.57
N LEU A 493 -4.95 0.36 -15.52
CA LEU A 493 -3.61 0.67 -15.99
C LEU A 493 -3.52 2.14 -16.45
N THR A 494 -4.52 2.61 -17.21
CA THR A 494 -4.56 3.98 -17.71
C THR A 494 -4.64 5.00 -16.56
N GLU A 495 -5.50 4.78 -15.57
CA GLU A 495 -5.64 5.69 -14.42
C GLU A 495 -4.39 5.66 -13.51
N LEU A 496 -3.80 4.51 -13.24
CA LEU A 496 -2.56 4.42 -12.45
C LEU A 496 -1.38 5.11 -13.14
N THR A 497 -1.26 4.93 -14.46
CA THR A 497 -0.19 5.59 -15.24
C THR A 497 -0.38 7.10 -15.25
N LEU A 498 -1.63 7.58 -15.36
CA LEU A 498 -1.96 9.00 -15.24
C LEU A 498 -1.55 9.57 -13.88
N VAL A 499 -1.89 8.89 -12.78
CA VAL A 499 -1.50 9.32 -11.43
C VAL A 499 0.03 9.35 -11.31
N GLY A 500 0.72 8.32 -11.81
CA GLY A 500 2.18 8.25 -11.82
C GLY A 500 2.83 9.43 -12.57
N ALA A 501 2.32 9.78 -13.76
CA ALA A 501 2.83 10.91 -14.55
C ALA A 501 2.71 12.24 -13.79
N ARG A 502 1.59 12.46 -13.11
CA ARG A 502 1.35 13.68 -12.32
C ARG A 502 2.20 13.72 -11.05
N TYR A 503 2.42 12.57 -10.42
CA TYR A 503 3.32 12.43 -9.27
C TYR A 503 4.77 12.79 -9.61
N ARG A 504 5.26 12.41 -10.81
CA ARG A 504 6.63 12.76 -11.24
C ARG A 504 6.91 14.26 -11.21
N ILE A 505 5.91 15.07 -11.53
CA ILE A 505 6.02 16.54 -11.59
C ILE A 505 5.32 17.26 -10.45
N GLY A 506 4.88 16.55 -9.40
CA GLY A 506 4.15 17.15 -8.27
C GLY A 506 2.91 17.94 -8.70
N ASP A 507 2.20 17.45 -9.71
CA ASP A 507 1.10 18.13 -10.39
C ASP A 507 1.43 19.56 -10.86
N GLY A 508 2.65 19.77 -11.35
CA GLY A 508 3.15 21.07 -11.82
C GLY A 508 3.98 21.83 -10.79
N THR A 509 3.89 21.47 -9.50
CA THR A 509 4.66 22.13 -8.44
C THR A 509 6.10 21.63 -8.34
N GLY A 510 6.42 20.47 -8.94
CA GLY A 510 7.74 19.82 -8.84
C GLY A 510 7.98 19.05 -7.53
N ASN A 511 6.98 18.97 -6.66
CA ASN A 511 7.07 18.28 -5.38
C ASN A 511 5.89 17.33 -5.14
N SER A 512 6.20 16.05 -4.94
CA SER A 512 5.30 15.00 -4.47
C SER A 512 5.87 14.24 -3.28
N THR A 513 6.79 14.87 -2.52
CA THR A 513 7.42 14.26 -1.35
C THR A 513 6.34 13.78 -0.36
N ILE A 514 6.48 12.56 0.16
CA ILE A 514 5.52 11.96 1.08
C ILE A 514 5.42 12.81 2.35
N THR A 515 4.19 13.20 2.71
CA THR A 515 3.88 13.93 3.95
C THR A 515 2.69 13.26 4.65
N SER A 516 2.25 13.77 5.81
CA SER A 516 0.93 13.37 6.34
C SER A 516 -0.22 13.76 5.41
N ALA A 517 0.06 14.64 4.44
CA ALA A 517 -0.83 15.01 3.37
C ALA A 517 -0.63 14.02 2.21
N THR A 518 0.51 13.97 1.52
CA THR A 518 0.72 13.09 0.36
C THR A 518 0.99 11.64 0.74
N SER A 519 0.09 10.74 0.34
CA SER A 519 0.10 9.32 0.69
C SER A 519 -0.01 8.43 -0.54
N CYS A 520 1.07 7.70 -0.85
CA CYS A 520 1.14 6.71 -1.92
C CYS A 520 0.00 5.68 -1.84
N VAL A 521 -0.39 5.30 -0.61
CA VAL A 521 -1.47 4.33 -0.35
C VAL A 521 -2.81 4.90 -0.80
N GLN A 522 -3.13 6.12 -0.35
CA GLN A 522 -4.42 6.74 -0.60
C GLN A 522 -4.60 7.06 -2.07
N ASP A 523 -3.58 7.58 -2.74
CA ASP A 523 -3.70 7.98 -4.15
C ASP A 523 -3.69 6.77 -5.08
N SER A 524 -2.96 5.70 -4.73
CA SER A 524 -3.08 4.40 -5.41
C SER A 524 -4.49 3.82 -5.26
N ALA A 525 -5.03 3.81 -4.02
CA ALA A 525 -6.36 3.29 -3.74
C ALA A 525 -7.47 4.11 -4.42
N GLN A 526 -7.28 5.42 -4.51
CA GLN A 526 -8.16 6.32 -5.23
C GLN A 526 -8.25 5.93 -6.71
N ALA A 527 -7.13 5.62 -7.36
CA ALA A 527 -7.13 5.20 -8.76
C ALA A 527 -8.01 3.96 -8.97
N VAL A 528 -7.88 2.94 -8.12
CA VAL A 528 -8.72 1.72 -8.18
C VAL A 528 -10.20 2.05 -8.01
N PHE A 529 -10.54 2.87 -7.00
CA PHE A 529 -11.92 3.30 -6.75
C PHE A 529 -12.52 4.04 -7.95
N LEU A 530 -11.78 4.99 -8.52
CA LEU A 530 -12.23 5.78 -9.66
C LEU A 530 -12.42 4.92 -10.91
N THR A 531 -11.51 3.97 -11.17
CA THR A 531 -11.67 3.04 -12.29
C THR A 531 -12.94 2.22 -12.14
N LEU A 532 -13.23 1.69 -10.94
CA LEU A 532 -14.43 0.88 -10.70
C LEU A 532 -15.70 1.69 -10.95
N TYR A 533 -15.77 2.91 -10.40
CA TYR A 533 -16.90 3.81 -10.60
C TYR A 533 -17.13 4.12 -12.09
N ARG A 534 -16.07 4.50 -12.81
CA ARG A 534 -16.14 4.84 -14.24
C ARG A 534 -16.49 3.65 -15.10
N PHE A 535 -15.92 2.48 -14.81
CA PHE A 535 -16.20 1.27 -15.56
C PHE A 535 -17.66 0.86 -15.43
N ARG A 536 -18.21 0.96 -14.21
CA ARG A 536 -19.64 0.79 -13.95
C ARG A 536 -20.48 1.81 -14.73
N GLU A 537 -20.18 3.09 -14.62
CA GLU A 537 -20.90 4.16 -15.30
C GLU A 537 -20.87 3.99 -16.83
N LYS A 538 -19.73 3.60 -17.39
CA LYS A 538 -19.56 3.31 -18.83
C LYS A 538 -20.45 2.17 -19.32
N ILE A 539 -20.73 1.19 -18.46
CA ILE A 539 -21.66 0.09 -18.76
C ILE A 539 -23.10 0.54 -18.58
N GLU A 540 -23.44 1.15 -17.44
CA GLU A 540 -24.79 1.59 -17.09
C GLU A 540 -25.34 2.68 -18.05
N ASN A 541 -24.47 3.57 -18.52
CA ASN A 541 -24.84 4.62 -19.47
C ASN A 541 -24.82 4.17 -20.94
N ASN A 542 -24.55 2.90 -21.24
CA ASN A 542 -24.59 2.36 -22.60
C ASN A 542 -25.91 1.59 -22.83
N PRO A 543 -26.92 2.18 -23.50
CA PRO A 543 -28.24 1.57 -23.58
C PRO A 543 -28.24 0.19 -24.25
N ALA A 544 -27.34 -0.03 -25.21
CA ALA A 544 -27.21 -1.30 -25.90
C ALA A 544 -26.60 -2.39 -25.02
N ILE A 545 -25.64 -2.06 -24.15
CA ILE A 545 -25.10 -3.03 -23.17
C ILE A 545 -26.17 -3.36 -22.14
N MET A 546 -26.87 -2.34 -21.63
CA MET A 546 -27.93 -2.52 -20.64
C MET A 546 -29.11 -3.33 -21.18
N GLN A 547 -29.49 -3.11 -22.44
CA GLN A 547 -30.51 -3.94 -23.09
C GLN A 547 -30.03 -5.38 -23.23
N TRP A 548 -28.81 -5.59 -23.73
CA TRP A 548 -28.24 -6.92 -23.87
C TRP A 548 -28.20 -7.70 -22.55
N MET A 549 -27.79 -7.05 -21.45
CA MET A 549 -27.76 -7.66 -20.12
C MET A 549 -29.16 -8.01 -19.59
N LYS A 550 -30.17 -7.19 -19.90
CA LYS A 550 -31.57 -7.51 -19.55
C LYS A 550 -32.08 -8.71 -20.32
N ASP A 551 -31.71 -8.83 -21.59
CA ASP A 551 -32.10 -9.96 -22.45
C ASP A 551 -31.32 -11.24 -22.13
N HIS A 552 -30.15 -11.13 -21.49
CA HIS A 552 -29.26 -12.24 -21.12
C HIS A 552 -28.87 -12.21 -19.62
N PRO A 553 -29.83 -12.38 -18.70
CA PRO A 553 -29.57 -12.29 -17.25
C PRO A 553 -28.66 -13.42 -16.74
N ASP A 554 -28.69 -14.57 -17.41
CA ASP A 554 -27.92 -15.76 -17.01
C ASP A 554 -26.51 -15.85 -17.60
N ASP A 555 -26.15 -14.96 -18.52
CA ASP A 555 -24.83 -14.93 -19.16
C ASP A 555 -23.71 -14.71 -18.12
N PRO A 556 -22.57 -15.41 -18.25
CA PRO A 556 -21.43 -15.22 -17.34
C PRO A 556 -20.97 -13.77 -17.19
N ASN A 557 -20.99 -12.96 -18.26
CA ASN A 557 -20.60 -11.54 -18.20
C ASN A 557 -21.56 -10.72 -17.36
N THR A 558 -22.87 -10.97 -17.47
CA THR A 558 -23.91 -10.29 -16.67
C THR A 558 -23.74 -10.62 -15.19
N LYS A 559 -23.57 -11.90 -14.85
CA LYS A 559 -23.33 -12.36 -13.47
C LYS A 559 -22.01 -11.82 -12.91
N ARG A 560 -20.94 -11.84 -13.72
CA ARG A 560 -19.62 -11.31 -13.33
C ARG A 560 -19.64 -9.79 -13.13
N PHE A 561 -20.42 -9.06 -13.93
CA PHE A 561 -20.57 -7.61 -13.73
C PHE A 561 -21.33 -7.30 -12.44
N ALA A 562 -22.37 -8.07 -12.09
CA ALA A 562 -23.04 -7.93 -10.79
C ALA A 562 -22.06 -8.14 -9.63
N ARG A 563 -21.20 -9.16 -9.69
CA ARG A 563 -20.12 -9.36 -8.70
C ARG A 563 -19.11 -8.21 -8.67
N LEU A 564 -18.76 -7.62 -9.82
CA LEU A 564 -17.89 -6.44 -9.87
C LEU A 564 -18.53 -5.23 -9.16
N VAL A 565 -19.85 -5.04 -9.32
CA VAL A 565 -20.60 -4.00 -8.62
C VAL A 565 -20.59 -4.24 -7.10
N ASP A 566 -20.72 -5.48 -6.66
CA ASP A 566 -20.65 -5.81 -5.23
C ASP A 566 -19.23 -5.62 -4.67
N LEU A 567 -18.20 -6.05 -5.40
CA LEU A 567 -16.80 -5.77 -5.08
C LEU A 567 -16.54 -4.27 -4.96
N ALA A 568 -17.10 -3.46 -5.86
CA ALA A 568 -16.98 -2.01 -5.81
C ALA A 568 -17.63 -1.40 -4.56
N LYS A 569 -18.78 -1.94 -4.11
CA LYS A 569 -19.42 -1.51 -2.84
C LYS A 569 -18.56 -1.87 -1.63
N ASP A 570 -18.01 -3.08 -1.61
CA ASP A 570 -17.12 -3.54 -0.54
C ASP A 570 -15.86 -2.68 -0.47
N LEU A 571 -15.25 -2.40 -1.63
CA LEU A 571 -14.07 -1.54 -1.71
C LEU A 571 -14.40 -0.11 -1.30
N ALA A 572 -15.53 0.45 -1.74
CA ALA A 572 -15.97 1.78 -1.33
C ALA A 572 -16.10 1.88 0.20
N LYS A 573 -16.74 0.88 0.83
CA LYS A 573 -16.88 0.78 2.29
C LYS A 573 -15.51 0.69 3.00
N GLN A 574 -14.55 0.01 2.38
CA GLN A 574 -13.21 -0.15 2.92
C GLN A 574 -12.35 1.13 2.77
N LEU A 575 -12.48 1.84 1.66
CA LEU A 575 -11.72 3.07 1.36
C LEU A 575 -12.31 4.33 1.99
N THR A 576 -13.57 4.28 2.42
CA THR A 576 -14.29 5.40 3.06
C THR A 576 -14.76 5.02 4.47
N PRO A 577 -13.85 4.72 5.40
CA PRO A 577 -14.22 4.48 6.79
C PRO A 577 -15.08 5.65 7.32
N MET A 578 -16.26 5.32 7.87
CA MET A 578 -17.31 6.26 8.32
C MET A 578 -18.17 6.92 7.20
N GLY A 579 -18.11 6.42 5.96
CA GLY A 579 -18.91 6.92 4.84
C GLY A 579 -18.48 8.30 4.33
N VAL A 580 -17.36 8.81 4.82
CA VAL A 580 -16.80 10.10 4.41
C VAL A 580 -15.79 9.83 3.28
N VAL A 581 -16.17 10.18 2.05
CA VAL A 581 -15.23 10.25 0.93
C VAL A 581 -14.34 11.47 1.16
N ARG A 582 -13.02 11.31 0.97
CA ARG A 582 -12.12 12.46 0.96
C ARG A 582 -12.58 13.46 -0.10
N TRP A 583 -12.73 14.73 0.29
CA TRP A 583 -13.29 15.76 -0.58
C TRP A 583 -12.47 15.94 -1.88
N ASP A 584 -11.15 15.80 -1.81
CA ASP A 584 -10.26 15.87 -2.98
C ASP A 584 -10.44 14.67 -3.90
N TRP A 585 -10.90 13.52 -3.39
CA TRP A 585 -11.23 12.39 -4.26
C TRP A 585 -12.43 12.67 -5.13
N GLN A 586 -13.47 13.29 -4.57
CA GLN A 586 -14.64 13.74 -5.34
C GLN A 586 -14.24 14.79 -6.37
N TRP A 587 -13.40 15.75 -5.97
CA TRP A 587 -12.91 16.78 -6.88
C TRP A 587 -12.07 16.19 -8.02
N ASN A 588 -11.12 15.32 -7.69
CA ASN A 588 -10.29 14.64 -8.68
C ASN A 588 -11.17 13.77 -9.59
N ALA A 589 -12.17 13.05 -9.05
CA ALA A 589 -13.15 12.32 -9.88
C ALA A 589 -13.77 13.23 -10.94
N ASN A 590 -14.27 14.40 -10.51
CA ASN A 590 -14.92 15.41 -11.34
C ASN A 590 -14.00 16.04 -12.39
N VAL A 591 -12.75 16.32 -12.04
CA VAL A 591 -11.72 16.83 -12.97
C VAL A 591 -11.39 15.77 -14.00
N LEU A 592 -11.26 14.53 -13.57
CA LEU A 592 -10.95 13.43 -14.44
C LEU A 592 -12.17 13.04 -15.32
N THR A 593 -13.40 13.42 -14.98
CA THR A 593 -14.64 13.22 -15.78
C THR A 593 -14.99 14.43 -16.64
N GLY A 594 -14.19 15.51 -16.60
CA GLY A 594 -14.41 16.72 -17.41
C GLY A 594 -15.61 17.57 -16.97
N VAL A 595 -16.16 17.34 -15.76
CA VAL A 595 -17.36 18.03 -15.26
C VAL A 595 -17.05 19.43 -14.71
N TYR A 596 -15.77 19.75 -14.48
CA TYR A 596 -15.29 21.06 -14.00
C TYR A 596 -14.04 21.51 -14.78
N ASP A 597 -13.75 22.82 -14.78
CA ASP A 597 -12.57 23.43 -15.42
C ASP A 597 -11.29 22.64 -15.08
N GLU A 598 -10.62 22.10 -16.11
CA GLU A 598 -9.57 21.06 -16.09
C GLU A 598 -8.30 21.44 -15.29
N LYS A 599 -8.25 22.69 -14.80
CA LYS A 599 -7.06 23.37 -14.30
C LYS A 599 -6.55 22.92 -12.93
N LYS A 600 -7.23 22.05 -12.17
CA LYS A 600 -6.78 21.65 -10.82
C LYS A 600 -7.09 20.21 -10.47
N PHE A 601 -6.10 19.33 -10.47
CA PHE A 601 -6.15 18.12 -9.63
C PHE A 601 -5.56 18.49 -8.29
N ILE A 602 -6.15 17.94 -7.25
CA ILE A 602 -5.81 18.30 -5.89
C ILE A 602 -4.95 17.16 -5.37
N SER A 603 -3.63 17.36 -5.42
CA SER A 603 -2.71 16.60 -4.59
C SER A 603 -2.82 17.09 -3.15
N ILE A 604 -2.54 16.20 -2.21
CA ILE A 604 -2.84 16.41 -0.79
C ILE A 604 -1.90 17.46 -0.15
N ASP A 605 -0.75 17.75 -0.78
CA ASP A 605 0.24 18.73 -0.31
C ASP A 605 -0.28 20.17 -0.21
N ASN A 606 -1.43 20.50 -0.82
CA ASN A 606 -1.93 21.87 -0.93
C ASN A 606 -2.85 22.34 0.21
N PHE A 607 -2.96 21.63 1.34
CA PHE A 607 -4.05 21.87 2.33
C PHE A 607 -3.63 22.41 3.71
N LYS A 608 -4.43 23.35 4.24
CA LYS A 608 -4.35 24.04 5.55
C LYS A 608 -5.09 23.25 6.67
N PRO A 609 -4.95 23.59 7.98
CA PRO A 609 -5.12 22.70 9.16
C PRO A 609 -6.48 22.00 9.44
N ARG A 610 -7.45 21.96 8.52
CA ARG A 610 -8.60 21.03 8.59
C ARG A 610 -8.19 19.55 8.42
N ASN A 611 -6.93 19.27 8.09
CA ASN A 611 -6.35 17.96 7.72
C ASN A 611 -6.27 16.88 8.81
N LEU A 612 -6.14 17.26 10.09
CA LEU A 612 -5.93 16.28 11.17
C LEU A 612 -7.13 15.32 11.32
N LEU A 613 -8.35 15.85 11.20
CA LEU A 613 -9.56 15.04 11.24
C LEU A 613 -9.68 14.12 10.02
N THR A 614 -9.36 14.59 8.80
CA THR A 614 -9.42 13.77 7.58
C THR A 614 -8.38 12.64 7.57
N GLY A 615 -7.17 12.89 8.08
CA GLY A 615 -6.14 11.84 8.25
C GLY A 615 -6.52 10.80 9.30
N LEU A 616 -7.19 11.21 10.39
CA LEU A 616 -7.76 10.32 11.41
C LEU A 616 -8.96 9.52 10.90
N ILE A 617 -9.76 10.09 10.00
CA ILE A 617 -10.89 9.40 9.37
C ILE A 617 -10.36 8.36 8.37
N SER A 618 -9.36 8.70 7.56
CA SER A 618 -8.80 7.84 6.50
C SER A 618 -7.62 6.93 6.92
N TRP A 619 -7.38 6.76 8.22
CA TRP A 619 -6.22 6.02 8.75
C TRP A 619 -6.06 4.58 8.21
N ARG A 620 -7.18 3.91 7.89
CA ARG A 620 -7.20 2.56 7.27
C ARG A 620 -6.54 2.53 5.90
N THR A 621 -6.61 3.64 5.17
CA THR A 621 -5.98 3.82 3.85
C THR A 621 -4.72 4.66 3.92
N ALA A 622 -4.28 5.12 5.10
CA ALA A 622 -3.08 5.95 5.25
C ALA A 622 -1.81 5.12 5.52
N LEU A 623 -1.95 3.90 6.08
CA LEU A 623 -0.83 3.05 6.47
C LEU A 623 -0.61 1.92 5.45
N PRO A 624 0.58 1.83 4.83
CA PRO A 624 0.89 0.82 3.81
C PRO A 624 0.58 -0.61 4.24
N ARG A 625 1.02 -0.99 5.46
CA ARG A 625 0.78 -2.34 5.99
C ARG A 625 -0.70 -2.66 6.17
N GLN A 626 -1.47 -1.72 6.71
CA GLN A 626 -2.90 -1.89 6.95
C GLN A 626 -3.65 -2.04 5.62
N ALA A 627 -3.33 -1.20 4.63
CA ALA A 627 -3.95 -1.26 3.31
C ALA A 627 -3.63 -2.58 2.59
N HIS A 628 -2.36 -2.99 2.55
CA HIS A 628 -1.94 -4.26 1.98
C HIS A 628 -2.75 -5.45 2.53
N ASP A 629 -2.86 -5.54 3.86
CA ASP A 629 -3.58 -6.64 4.50
C ASP A 629 -5.09 -6.54 4.24
N GLU A 630 -5.69 -5.35 4.30
CA GLU A 630 -7.14 -5.18 4.06
C GLU A 630 -7.55 -5.41 2.60
N PHE A 631 -6.76 -4.95 1.61
CA PHE A 631 -7.01 -5.26 0.20
C PHE A 631 -6.89 -6.77 -0.05
N SER A 632 -5.85 -7.41 0.51
CA SER A 632 -5.68 -8.87 0.38
C SER A 632 -6.88 -9.61 0.98
N MET A 633 -7.31 -9.27 2.21
CA MET A 633 -8.49 -9.89 2.83
C MET A 633 -9.78 -9.63 2.04
N LEU A 634 -9.95 -8.42 1.51
CA LEU A 634 -11.13 -8.05 0.71
C LEU A 634 -11.22 -8.89 -0.58
N PHE A 635 -10.11 -9.05 -1.30
CA PHE A 635 -10.08 -9.89 -2.50
C PHE A 635 -10.26 -11.37 -2.18
N LEU A 636 -9.63 -11.87 -1.10
CA LEU A 636 -9.85 -13.25 -0.66
C LEU A 636 -11.32 -13.53 -0.32
N ASN A 637 -12.00 -12.57 0.32
CA ASN A 637 -13.41 -12.67 0.66
C ASN A 637 -14.33 -12.60 -0.58
N ASN A 638 -13.85 -12.00 -1.66
CA ASN A 638 -14.51 -11.96 -2.96
C ASN A 638 -14.03 -13.11 -3.88
N ASP A 639 -13.63 -14.24 -3.29
CA ASP A 639 -13.23 -15.47 -3.99
C ASP A 639 -12.05 -15.31 -4.97
N ALA A 640 -11.11 -14.41 -4.69
CA ALA A 640 -9.86 -14.34 -5.43
C ALA A 640 -8.88 -15.44 -5.02
N GLN A 641 -8.00 -15.86 -5.94
CA GLN A 641 -6.75 -16.52 -5.57
C GLN A 641 -5.68 -15.46 -5.32
N LEU A 642 -4.92 -15.60 -4.23
CA LEU A 642 -3.85 -14.69 -3.86
C LEU A 642 -2.51 -15.42 -3.84
N TRP A 643 -1.56 -14.93 -4.63
CA TRP A 643 -0.20 -15.46 -4.67
C TRP A 643 0.77 -14.48 -4.02
N PHE A 644 1.32 -14.85 -2.87
CA PHE A 644 2.28 -14.04 -2.13
C PHE A 644 3.70 -14.33 -2.59
N PHE A 645 4.50 -13.28 -2.81
CA PHE A 645 5.93 -13.33 -3.07
C PHE A 645 6.67 -12.54 -2.00
N ARG A 646 7.61 -13.20 -1.32
CA ARG A 646 8.34 -12.61 -0.21
C ARG A 646 9.86 -12.78 -0.34
N PRO A 647 10.54 -11.92 -1.11
CA PRO A 647 11.98 -11.81 -1.00
C PRO A 647 12.33 -11.07 0.31
N ASN A 648 13.16 -11.68 1.16
CA ASN A 648 13.55 -11.12 2.46
C ASN A 648 15.02 -10.66 2.42
N GLN A 649 15.32 -9.53 1.78
CA GLN A 649 16.70 -9.06 1.56
C GLN A 649 17.58 -10.14 0.89
N ILE A 650 17.41 -10.29 -0.41
CA ILE A 650 18.03 -11.37 -1.20
C ILE A 650 19.16 -10.83 -2.11
N GLY A 651 20.04 -11.73 -2.56
CA GLY A 651 21.28 -11.36 -3.24
C GLY A 651 22.49 -11.71 -2.38
N GLY A 652 23.54 -10.89 -2.43
CA GLY A 652 24.69 -11.05 -1.54
C GLY A 652 24.42 -10.56 -0.12
N ASN A 653 25.30 -10.92 0.81
CA ASN A 653 25.11 -10.71 2.24
C ASN A 653 25.84 -9.47 2.74
N ASP A 654 25.09 -8.46 3.19
CA ASP A 654 25.60 -7.37 4.02
C ASP A 654 25.27 -7.63 5.50
N PRO A 655 26.25 -7.94 6.38
CA PRO A 655 25.99 -8.26 7.78
C PRO A 655 25.49 -7.07 8.62
N LYS A 656 25.55 -5.83 8.13
CA LYS A 656 25.14 -4.63 8.88
C LYS A 656 23.64 -4.37 8.83
N ILE A 657 22.95 -4.88 7.82
CA ILE A 657 21.51 -4.72 7.66
C ILE A 657 20.77 -6.00 8.02
N ALA A 658 19.54 -5.84 8.49
CA ALA A 658 18.61 -6.94 8.71
C ALA A 658 17.22 -6.58 8.16
N PRO A 659 16.39 -7.57 7.77
CA PRO A 659 15.05 -7.28 7.31
C PRO A 659 14.20 -6.70 8.44
N LEU A 660 13.52 -5.57 8.21
CA LEU A 660 12.60 -4.96 9.19
C LEU A 660 11.18 -4.95 8.63
N GLU A 661 10.21 -5.42 9.41
CA GLU A 661 8.80 -5.47 9.01
C GLU A 661 8.14 -4.08 8.96
N PRO A 662 7.24 -3.81 8.00
CA PRO A 662 6.33 -2.68 8.08
C PRO A 662 5.27 -2.96 9.15
N THR A 663 4.99 -1.93 9.96
CA THR A 663 4.15 -2.06 11.15
C THR A 663 2.82 -1.34 10.97
N LEU A 664 1.80 -1.85 11.66
CA LEU A 664 0.58 -1.08 11.93
C LEU A 664 0.88 0.14 12.82
N LEU A 665 -0.10 1.02 13.02
CA LEU A 665 0.03 2.18 13.89
C LEU A 665 0.45 1.75 15.30
N LEU A 666 1.55 2.31 15.82
CA LEU A 666 2.18 1.91 17.10
C LEU A 666 2.63 0.44 17.15
N GLY A 667 2.78 -0.22 16.00
CA GLY A 667 3.00 -1.66 15.91
C GLY A 667 4.38 -2.13 16.35
N ALA A 668 5.38 -1.25 16.46
CA ALA A 668 6.68 -1.60 17.04
C ALA A 668 6.60 -1.81 18.56
N TRP A 669 5.58 -1.26 19.23
CA TRP A 669 5.39 -1.41 20.67
C TRP A 669 4.69 -2.73 21.00
N LYS A 670 5.51 -3.77 21.13
CA LYS A 670 5.07 -5.13 21.50
C LYS A 670 5.05 -5.30 23.02
N ILE A 671 4.14 -6.14 23.55
CA ILE A 671 4.19 -6.52 24.96
C ILE A 671 5.53 -7.24 25.23
N PRO A 672 6.27 -6.90 26.29
CA PRO A 672 7.54 -7.56 26.63
C PRO A 672 7.42 -9.08 26.58
N PHE A 673 8.42 -9.74 25.97
CA PHE A 673 8.50 -11.20 25.81
C PHE A 673 7.43 -11.82 24.87
N THR A 674 6.69 -11.02 24.11
CA THR A 674 5.72 -11.49 23.12
C THR A 674 5.87 -10.77 21.78
N ASN A 675 5.25 -11.31 20.73
CA ASN A 675 5.14 -10.64 19.43
C ASN A 675 3.83 -9.84 19.26
N ILE A 676 3.13 -9.51 20.36
CA ILE A 676 1.78 -8.93 20.31
C ILE A 676 1.88 -7.39 20.32
N PRO A 677 1.55 -6.69 19.21
CA PRO A 677 1.51 -5.23 19.15
C PRO A 677 0.20 -4.69 19.77
N ILE A 678 0.10 -4.75 21.11
CA ILE A 678 -1.15 -4.45 21.82
C ILE A 678 -1.72 -3.08 21.51
N PHE A 679 -0.86 -2.05 21.39
CA PHE A 679 -1.30 -0.69 21.09
C PHE A 679 -1.91 -0.60 19.68
N ALA A 680 -1.33 -1.28 18.69
CA ALA A 680 -1.91 -1.35 17.35
C ALA A 680 -3.30 -1.99 17.37
N TYR A 681 -3.48 -3.09 18.10
CA TYR A 681 -4.78 -3.74 18.23
C TYR A 681 -5.81 -2.84 18.92
N LEU A 682 -5.43 -2.17 20.01
CA LEU A 682 -6.32 -1.24 20.72
C LEU A 682 -6.72 -0.07 19.82
N VAL A 683 -5.78 0.51 19.08
CA VAL A 683 -6.04 1.59 18.13
C VAL A 683 -7.00 1.13 17.03
N THR A 684 -6.74 -0.02 16.41
CA THR A 684 -7.61 -0.59 15.36
C THR A 684 -9.02 -0.87 15.88
N ARG A 685 -9.15 -1.38 17.11
CA ARG A 685 -10.44 -1.62 17.77
C ARG A 685 -11.19 -0.32 18.04
N THR A 686 -10.51 0.68 18.61
CA THR A 686 -11.08 2.00 18.89
C THR A 686 -11.60 2.66 17.62
N PHE A 687 -10.76 2.76 16.59
CA PHE A 687 -11.17 3.40 15.34
C PHE A 687 -12.23 2.59 14.58
N GLY A 688 -12.23 1.26 14.69
CA GLY A 688 -13.32 0.44 14.19
C GLY A 688 -14.63 0.74 14.91
N GLY A 689 -14.60 0.84 16.24
CA GLY A 689 -15.80 1.04 17.06
C GLY A 689 -16.43 2.42 16.94
N VAL A 690 -15.72 3.47 16.53
CA VAL A 690 -16.28 4.85 16.46
C VAL A 690 -17.00 5.17 15.15
N THR A 691 -17.37 4.14 14.37
CA THR A 691 -18.08 4.31 13.09
C THR A 691 -19.44 5.00 13.26
N ILE A 692 -19.78 5.86 12.31
CA ILE A 692 -21.06 6.58 12.28
C ILE A 692 -22.16 5.59 11.84
N PRO A 693 -23.20 5.34 12.67
CA PRO A 693 -24.28 4.42 12.32
C PRO A 693 -25.15 4.97 11.18
N SER A 694 -25.62 4.10 10.30
CA SER A 694 -26.66 4.45 9.33
C SER A 694 -28.05 4.53 9.98
N TRP A 695 -29.04 5.05 9.27
CA TRP A 695 -30.44 5.03 9.73
C TRP A 695 -30.97 3.62 9.95
N ALA A 696 -30.55 2.65 9.11
CA ALA A 696 -30.91 1.25 9.28
C ALA A 696 -30.31 0.68 10.58
N ASP A 697 -29.10 1.09 10.94
CA ASP A 697 -28.45 0.66 12.18
C ASP A 697 -29.12 1.23 13.42
N TRP A 698 -29.60 2.47 13.35
CA TRP A 698 -30.47 3.03 14.39
C TRP A 698 -31.77 2.24 14.54
N GLY A 699 -32.40 1.83 13.43
CA GLY A 699 -33.56 0.94 13.45
C GLY A 699 -33.31 -0.36 14.23
N LYS A 700 -32.20 -1.06 13.94
CA LYS A 700 -31.77 -2.25 14.70
C LYS A 700 -31.53 -1.94 16.18
N THR A 701 -30.91 -0.79 16.47
CA THR A 701 -30.60 -0.33 17.83
C THR A 701 -31.86 -0.10 18.66
N PHE A 702 -32.88 0.54 18.08
CA PHE A 702 -34.18 0.74 18.72
C PHE A 702 -34.90 -0.60 18.94
N GLY A 703 -34.88 -1.50 17.96
CA GLY A 703 -35.42 -2.85 18.12
C GLY A 703 -34.77 -3.62 19.28
N MET A 704 -33.44 -3.57 19.39
CA MET A 704 -32.68 -4.17 20.50
C MET A 704 -33.01 -3.54 21.86
N LEU A 705 -33.17 -2.23 21.92
CA LEU A 705 -33.55 -1.51 23.14
C LEU A 705 -34.96 -1.89 23.60
N LEU A 706 -35.92 -2.00 22.67
CA LEU A 706 -37.28 -2.43 22.96
C LEU A 706 -37.31 -3.87 23.46
N PHE A 707 -36.58 -4.77 22.80
CA PHE A 707 -36.44 -6.16 23.22
C PHE A 707 -35.84 -6.28 24.63
N PHE A 708 -34.78 -5.52 24.91
CA PHE A 708 -34.21 -5.42 26.26
C PHE A 708 -35.25 -4.95 27.27
N GLY A 709 -35.96 -3.86 26.99
CA GLY A 709 -36.99 -3.30 27.88
C GLY A 709 -38.13 -4.28 28.16
N ALA A 710 -38.60 -5.00 27.13
CA ALA A 710 -39.68 -5.98 27.23
C ALA A 710 -39.35 -7.15 28.19
N ILE A 711 -38.06 -7.45 28.38
CA ILE A 711 -37.60 -8.50 29.31
C ILE A 711 -37.20 -7.89 30.66
N ALA A 712 -36.41 -6.82 30.64
CA ALA A 712 -35.82 -6.21 31.83
C ALA A 712 -36.86 -5.59 32.76
N ILE A 713 -37.88 -4.93 32.20
CA ILE A 713 -38.91 -4.23 32.98
C ILE A 713 -39.77 -5.23 33.76
N PRO A 714 -40.35 -6.30 33.15
CA PRO A 714 -41.12 -7.29 33.89
C PRO A 714 -40.31 -8.01 34.97
N ILE A 715 -39.07 -8.42 34.69
CA ILE A 715 -38.19 -9.06 35.68
C ILE A 715 -37.94 -8.10 36.84
N GLY A 716 -37.63 -6.85 36.52
CA GLY A 716 -37.35 -5.81 37.50
C GLY A 716 -38.52 -5.56 38.44
N PHE A 717 -39.75 -5.45 37.92
CA PHE A 717 -40.94 -5.26 38.75
C PHE A 717 -41.34 -6.53 39.53
N THR A 718 -41.38 -7.70 38.89
CA THR A 718 -41.75 -8.97 39.54
C THR A 718 -40.80 -9.36 40.67
N LYS A 719 -39.53 -8.98 40.58
CA LYS A 719 -38.52 -9.22 41.63
C LYS A 719 -38.36 -8.03 42.59
N ASN A 720 -39.26 -7.05 42.55
CA ASN A 720 -39.23 -5.84 43.40
C ASN A 720 -37.91 -5.05 43.32
N PHE A 721 -37.19 -5.16 42.21
CA PHE A 721 -35.96 -4.42 41.95
C PHE A 721 -36.22 -3.06 41.31
N LEU A 722 -37.24 -2.95 40.44
CA LEU A 722 -37.72 -1.70 39.88
C LEU A 722 -38.95 -1.24 40.64
N SER A 723 -39.07 0.08 40.84
CA SER A 723 -40.21 0.70 41.50
C SER A 723 -40.44 2.08 40.89
N TRP A 724 -41.66 2.40 40.46
CA TRP A 724 -41.98 3.72 39.90
C TRP A 724 -41.78 4.81 40.97
N GLN A 725 -40.69 5.56 40.83
CA GLN A 725 -40.23 6.59 41.74
C GLN A 725 -39.55 7.70 40.92
N PRO A 726 -40.31 8.47 40.13
CA PRO A 726 -39.78 9.59 39.36
C PRO A 726 -39.11 10.62 40.28
N LEU A 727 -37.92 11.10 39.88
CA LEU A 727 -37.23 12.15 40.63
C LEU A 727 -38.01 13.47 40.57
N SER A 728 -38.29 14.06 41.73
CA SER A 728 -38.96 15.37 41.87
C SER A 728 -38.08 16.59 41.52
N SER A 729 -36.90 16.38 40.94
CA SER A 729 -35.96 17.47 40.62
C SER A 729 -36.37 18.21 39.33
N PRO A 730 -36.04 19.50 39.17
CA PRO A 730 -36.29 20.25 37.94
C PRO A 730 -35.69 19.60 36.69
N TRP A 731 -36.32 19.82 35.52
CA TRP A 731 -35.94 19.17 34.26
C TRP A 731 -34.47 19.39 33.87
N TYR A 732 -33.89 20.56 34.14
CA TYR A 732 -32.48 20.85 33.83
C TYR A 732 -31.51 20.03 34.70
N HIS A 733 -31.89 19.71 35.94
CA HIS A 733 -31.12 18.79 36.80
C HIS A 733 -31.24 17.34 36.30
N GLN A 734 -32.41 16.94 35.82
CA GLN A 734 -32.61 15.63 35.21
C GLN A 734 -31.80 15.51 33.92
N LEU A 735 -31.81 16.53 33.05
CA LEU A 735 -31.01 16.61 31.84
C LEU A 735 -29.51 16.55 32.16
N GLY A 736 -29.04 17.35 33.13
CA GLY A 736 -27.65 17.30 33.59
C GLY A 736 -27.26 15.95 34.17
N THR A 737 -28.20 15.20 34.76
CA THR A 737 -27.99 13.82 35.23
C THR A 737 -27.91 12.84 34.05
N ALA A 738 -28.82 12.95 33.08
CA ALA A 738 -28.79 12.14 31.87
C ALA A 738 -27.47 12.33 31.10
N ILE A 739 -27.00 13.57 30.92
CA ILE A 739 -25.70 13.86 30.28
C ILE A 739 -24.55 13.22 31.06
N LYS A 740 -24.55 13.30 32.40
CA LYS A 740 -23.53 12.62 33.22
C LYS A 740 -23.53 11.12 33.00
N LEU A 741 -24.71 10.50 32.98
CA LEU A 741 -24.88 9.05 32.78
C LEU A 741 -24.46 8.59 31.38
N LEU A 742 -24.59 9.48 30.37
CA LEU A 742 -24.11 9.24 29.01
C LEU A 742 -22.60 9.02 29.00
N PHE A 743 -21.83 9.89 29.66
CA PHE A 743 -20.37 9.73 29.73
C PHE A 743 -19.96 8.65 30.73
N VAL A 744 -20.56 8.65 31.93
CA VAL A 744 -20.26 7.71 33.01
C VAL A 744 -21.56 7.27 33.69
N PRO A 745 -21.98 6.00 33.53
CA PRO A 745 -21.17 4.88 33.07
C PRO A 745 -21.18 4.60 31.56
N ALA A 746 -22.17 5.05 30.78
CA ALA A 746 -22.50 4.42 29.50
C ALA A 746 -21.34 4.39 28.50
N LEU A 747 -20.83 5.56 28.08
CA LEU A 747 -19.75 5.65 27.09
C LEU A 747 -18.47 4.95 27.55
N VAL A 748 -18.04 5.23 28.79
CA VAL A 748 -16.78 4.66 29.32
C VAL A 748 -16.87 3.14 29.44
N GLN A 749 -17.97 2.59 29.96
CA GLN A 749 -18.09 1.15 30.09
C GLN A 749 -18.20 0.46 28.74
N GLU A 750 -19.01 0.98 27.82
CA GLU A 750 -19.13 0.37 26.49
C GLU A 750 -17.83 0.47 25.69
N TYR A 751 -17.10 1.58 25.81
CA TYR A 751 -15.77 1.68 25.23
C TYR A 751 -14.80 0.62 25.78
N LEU A 752 -14.72 0.46 27.11
CA LEU A 752 -13.83 -0.52 27.72
C LEU A 752 -14.23 -1.96 27.39
N PHE A 753 -15.49 -2.33 27.60
CA PHE A 753 -15.89 -3.72 27.56
C PHE A 753 -16.27 -4.20 26.14
N ARG A 754 -16.77 -3.32 25.27
CA ARG A 754 -17.26 -3.73 23.94
C ARG A 754 -16.36 -3.24 22.82
N VAL A 755 -15.66 -2.12 22.97
CA VAL A 755 -14.71 -1.65 21.96
C VAL A 755 -13.30 -2.19 22.22
N LEU A 756 -12.72 -1.98 23.40
CA LEU A 756 -11.33 -2.39 23.63
C LEU A 756 -11.15 -3.91 23.76
N LEU A 757 -12.11 -4.63 24.35
CA LEU A 757 -11.99 -6.08 24.56
C LEU A 757 -12.44 -6.91 23.35
N LEU A 758 -13.40 -6.43 22.56
CA LEU A 758 -13.89 -7.17 21.40
C LEU A 758 -13.17 -6.74 20.12
N PRO A 759 -12.87 -7.68 19.21
CA PRO A 759 -12.50 -7.31 17.85
C PRO A 759 -13.63 -6.51 17.18
N TYR A 760 -13.28 -5.56 16.30
CA TYR A 760 -14.28 -4.89 15.47
C TYR A 760 -14.98 -5.94 14.58
N PRO A 761 -16.33 -6.03 14.60
CA PRO A 761 -17.05 -7.06 13.86
C PRO A 761 -16.98 -6.77 12.35
N LYS A 762 -16.17 -7.59 11.66
CA LYS A 762 -16.06 -7.65 10.19
C LYS A 762 -16.21 -9.10 9.77
N ASP A 763 -16.61 -9.30 8.52
CA ASP A 763 -16.91 -10.62 7.95
C ASP A 763 -15.70 -11.57 7.88
N TRP A 764 -14.49 -11.05 8.08
CA TRP A 764 -13.23 -11.81 8.12
C TRP A 764 -12.82 -12.29 9.52
N PHE A 765 -13.59 -12.03 10.58
CA PHE A 765 -13.37 -12.67 11.87
C PHE A 765 -14.26 -13.90 12.00
N SER A 766 -13.69 -15.05 12.35
CA SER A 766 -14.46 -16.26 12.64
C SER A 766 -15.55 -15.95 13.70
N PRO A 767 -16.84 -16.22 13.42
CA PRO A 767 -17.92 -15.97 14.38
C PRO A 767 -17.67 -16.64 15.73
N LEU A 768 -17.13 -17.86 15.73
CA LEU A 768 -16.77 -18.59 16.95
C LEU A 768 -15.74 -17.83 17.78
N MET A 769 -14.68 -17.34 17.16
CA MET A 769 -13.65 -16.58 17.85
C MET A 769 -14.21 -15.26 18.38
N TRP A 770 -15.03 -14.56 17.59
CA TRP A 770 -15.64 -13.31 18.00
C TRP A 770 -16.57 -13.50 19.22
N TRP A 771 -17.46 -14.49 19.17
CA TRP A 771 -18.36 -14.80 20.29
C TRP A 771 -17.61 -15.29 21.53
N SER A 772 -16.49 -16.01 21.36
CA SER A 772 -15.62 -16.39 22.49
C SER A 772 -15.08 -15.15 23.21
N TRP A 773 -14.60 -14.14 22.46
CA TRP A 773 -14.24 -12.84 23.03
C TRP A 773 -15.46 -12.13 23.64
N GLY A 774 -16.63 -12.24 23.01
CA GLY A 774 -17.93 -11.76 23.51
C GLY A 774 -18.23 -12.26 24.92
N PHE A 775 -18.16 -13.58 25.13
CA PHE A 775 -18.41 -14.20 26.42
C PHE A 775 -17.36 -13.84 27.47
N ILE A 776 -16.08 -13.78 27.08
CA ILE A 776 -15.01 -13.33 27.99
C ILE A 776 -15.25 -11.89 28.42
N ALA A 777 -15.53 -10.98 27.48
CA ALA A 777 -15.79 -9.57 27.79
C ALA A 777 -17.05 -9.39 28.65
N LEU A 778 -18.11 -10.16 28.40
CA LEU A 778 -19.31 -10.18 29.22
C LEU A 778 -19.01 -10.67 30.65
N GLY A 779 -18.22 -11.74 30.80
CA GLY A 779 -17.77 -12.24 32.09
C GLY A 779 -16.97 -11.19 32.89
N ILE A 780 -16.02 -10.51 32.22
CA ILE A 780 -15.24 -9.42 32.83
C ILE A 780 -16.16 -8.25 33.24
N TYR A 781 -17.16 -7.91 32.41
CA TYR A 781 -18.15 -6.87 32.70
C TYR A 781 -18.99 -7.18 33.96
N ILE A 782 -19.42 -8.44 34.12
CA ILE A 782 -20.17 -8.90 35.31
C ILE A 782 -19.25 -8.87 36.54
N ALA A 783 -18.04 -9.41 36.43
CA ALA A 783 -17.05 -9.43 37.50
C ALA A 783 -16.70 -8.01 37.99
N TYR A 784 -16.58 -7.05 37.07
CA TYR A 784 -16.36 -5.64 37.41
C TYR A 784 -17.45 -5.09 38.35
N HIS A 785 -18.73 -5.40 38.10
CA HIS A 785 -19.83 -4.94 38.96
C HIS A 785 -19.81 -5.60 40.34
N PHE A 786 -19.46 -6.89 40.41
CA PHE A 786 -19.28 -7.59 41.67
C PHE A 786 -18.11 -7.01 42.51
N ILE A 787 -16.97 -6.74 41.88
CA ILE A 787 -15.81 -6.11 42.52
C ILE A 787 -16.18 -4.71 43.02
N LYS A 788 -16.91 -3.93 42.21
CA LYS A 788 -17.41 -2.60 42.59
C LYS A 788 -18.32 -2.67 43.81
N ALA A 789 -19.20 -3.68 43.91
CA ALA A 789 -20.04 -3.91 45.09
C ALA A 789 -19.19 -4.10 46.35
N LYS A 790 -18.12 -4.90 46.25
CA LYS A 790 -17.19 -5.21 47.36
C LYS A 790 -16.36 -3.99 47.77
N TRP A 791 -15.82 -3.24 46.82
CA TRP A 791 -14.92 -2.11 47.09
C TRP A 791 -15.67 -0.88 47.63
N PHE A 792 -16.84 -0.57 47.09
CA PHE A 792 -17.61 0.63 47.48
C PHE A 792 -18.66 0.35 48.57
N GLY A 793 -18.77 -0.90 49.05
CA GLY A 793 -19.67 -1.27 50.13
C GLY A 793 -21.14 -1.00 49.79
N ARG A 794 -21.58 -1.34 48.57
CA ARG A 794 -22.95 -1.11 48.08
C ARG A 794 -23.58 -2.44 47.71
N SER A 795 -24.63 -2.84 48.43
CA SER A 795 -25.29 -4.15 48.28
C SER A 795 -25.99 -4.31 46.93
N THR A 796 -26.49 -3.22 46.35
CA THR A 796 -27.20 -3.21 45.06
C THR A 796 -26.40 -3.82 43.92
N PHE A 797 -25.08 -3.58 43.86
CA PHE A 797 -24.23 -4.10 42.78
C PHE A 797 -23.88 -5.59 42.94
N ALA A 798 -24.22 -6.20 44.07
CA ALA A 798 -24.12 -7.65 44.32
C ALA A 798 -25.49 -8.34 44.38
N ASN A 799 -26.59 -7.60 44.17
CA ASN A 799 -27.92 -8.17 44.14
C ASN A 799 -28.07 -9.09 42.91
N PRO A 800 -28.54 -10.35 43.05
CA PRO A 800 -28.68 -11.28 41.93
C PRO A 800 -29.57 -10.77 40.80
N VAL A 801 -30.64 -10.03 41.11
CA VAL A 801 -31.53 -9.42 40.11
C VAL A 801 -30.82 -8.30 39.37
N PHE A 802 -30.05 -7.47 40.07
CA PHE A 802 -29.22 -6.47 39.42
C PHE A 802 -28.20 -7.12 38.48
N LEU A 803 -27.49 -8.17 38.95
CA LEU A 803 -26.51 -8.91 38.15
C LEU A 803 -27.16 -9.54 36.91
N LEU A 804 -28.38 -10.07 37.03
CA LEU A 804 -29.15 -10.58 35.90
C LEU A 804 -29.48 -9.47 34.89
N LEU A 805 -29.98 -8.31 35.36
CA LEU A 805 -30.36 -7.18 34.50
C LEU A 805 -29.15 -6.55 33.79
N ILE A 806 -28.00 -6.40 34.46
CA ILE A 806 -26.78 -5.95 33.79
C ILE A 806 -26.23 -7.00 32.84
N THR A 807 -26.38 -8.29 33.14
CA THR A 807 -25.96 -9.37 32.23
C THR A 807 -26.78 -9.29 30.95
N LEU A 808 -28.09 -9.10 31.07
CA LEU A 808 -28.98 -8.90 29.94
C LEU A 808 -28.61 -7.63 29.15
N LEU A 809 -28.40 -6.50 29.83
CA LEU A 809 -27.97 -5.25 29.18
C LEU A 809 -26.63 -5.44 28.44
N GLY A 810 -25.68 -6.08 29.10
CA GLY A 810 -24.36 -6.36 28.54
C GLY A 810 -24.42 -7.30 27.34
N LEU A 811 -25.30 -8.30 27.37
CA LEU A 811 -25.56 -9.19 26.24
C LEU A 811 -26.23 -8.43 25.09
N THR A 812 -27.26 -7.62 25.36
CA THR A 812 -27.90 -6.77 24.34
C THR A 812 -26.90 -5.83 23.68
N CYS A 813 -26.07 -5.13 24.45
CA CYS A 813 -25.00 -4.28 23.90
C CYS A 813 -23.99 -5.09 23.09
N THR A 814 -23.64 -6.30 23.51
CA THR A 814 -22.70 -7.17 22.78
C THR A 814 -23.29 -7.64 21.45
N ILE A 815 -24.55 -8.08 21.44
CA ILE A 815 -25.28 -8.47 20.23
C ILE A 815 -25.44 -7.27 19.29
N ASN A 816 -25.84 -6.12 19.81
CA ASN A 816 -25.96 -4.91 19.00
C ASN A 816 -24.60 -4.48 18.42
N TYR A 817 -23.52 -4.57 19.21
CA TYR A 817 -22.18 -4.31 18.72
C TYR A 817 -21.79 -5.28 17.60
N TYR A 818 -22.09 -6.57 17.72
CA TYR A 818 -21.82 -7.56 16.65
C TYR A 818 -22.47 -7.17 15.30
N PHE A 819 -23.72 -6.72 15.33
CA PHE A 819 -24.46 -6.38 14.10
C PHE A 819 -24.21 -4.98 13.54
N VAL A 820 -23.85 -4.03 14.40
CA VAL A 820 -23.73 -2.61 14.03
C VAL A 820 -22.27 -2.13 14.03
N GLY A 821 -21.44 -2.68 14.90
CA GLY A 821 -20.02 -2.32 15.05
C GLY A 821 -19.77 -0.92 15.63
N SER A 822 -20.79 -0.23 16.14
CA SER A 822 -20.67 1.18 16.57
C SER A 822 -20.83 1.38 18.09
N LEU A 823 -19.85 2.06 18.68
CA LEU A 823 -19.82 2.56 20.06
C LEU A 823 -21.02 3.45 20.36
N TRP A 824 -21.45 4.26 19.40
CA TRP A 824 -22.54 5.22 19.60
C TRP A 824 -23.87 4.51 19.90
N THR A 825 -24.16 3.43 19.17
CA THR A 825 -25.40 2.68 19.33
C THR A 825 -25.49 1.91 20.65
N ILE A 826 -24.41 1.24 21.05
CA ILE A 826 -24.36 0.54 22.34
C ILE A 826 -24.31 1.50 23.52
N THR A 827 -23.65 2.65 23.36
CA THR A 827 -23.68 3.72 24.36
C THR A 827 -25.09 4.25 24.52
N PHE A 828 -25.84 4.42 23.43
CA PHE A 828 -27.23 4.86 23.48
C PHE A 828 -28.12 3.84 24.22
N ILE A 829 -28.03 2.55 23.90
CA ILE A 829 -28.80 1.49 24.60
C ILE A 829 -28.52 1.53 26.10
N HIS A 830 -27.23 1.51 26.49
CA HIS A 830 -26.84 1.59 27.89
C HIS A 830 -27.33 2.88 28.54
N TRP A 831 -27.11 4.02 27.88
CA TRP A 831 -27.49 5.33 28.39
C TRP A 831 -28.99 5.43 28.67
N VAL A 832 -29.85 4.97 27.76
CA VAL A 832 -31.30 4.96 27.97
C VAL A 832 -31.64 4.04 29.14
N ALA A 833 -31.11 2.81 29.18
CA ALA A 833 -31.39 1.86 30.26
C ALA A 833 -31.02 2.42 31.64
N VAL A 834 -29.82 3.00 31.79
CA VAL A 834 -29.38 3.56 33.07
C VAL A 834 -30.11 4.85 33.42
N THR A 835 -30.42 5.70 32.45
CA THR A 835 -31.13 6.97 32.68
C THR A 835 -32.56 6.71 33.12
N VAL A 836 -33.26 5.80 32.44
CA VAL A 836 -34.64 5.42 32.82
C VAL A 836 -34.66 4.79 34.21
N TRP A 837 -33.73 3.87 34.51
CA TRP A 837 -33.63 3.29 35.84
C TRP A 837 -33.33 4.34 36.93
N TRP A 838 -32.39 5.25 36.66
CA TRP A 838 -31.95 6.25 37.62
C TRP A 838 -33.02 7.31 37.91
N LEU A 839 -33.71 7.79 36.88
CA LEU A 839 -34.69 8.88 36.99
C LEU A 839 -36.09 8.39 37.37
N PHE A 840 -36.51 7.20 36.93
CA PHE A 840 -37.91 6.76 37.06
C PHE A 840 -38.11 5.49 37.88
N PHE A 841 -37.15 4.55 37.90
CA PHE A 841 -37.34 3.24 38.54
C PHE A 841 -36.55 3.02 39.84
N GLY A 842 -36.28 4.08 40.59
CA GLY A 842 -35.68 4.00 41.94
C GLY A 842 -34.17 3.77 41.95
N GLY A 843 -33.47 3.89 40.82
CA GLY A 843 -32.04 3.62 40.72
C GLY A 843 -31.16 4.53 41.58
N LYS A 844 -31.53 5.81 41.74
CA LYS A 844 -30.82 6.75 42.63
C LYS A 844 -30.81 6.26 44.09
N VAL A 845 -31.98 5.86 44.60
CA VAL A 845 -32.16 5.41 46.00
C VAL A 845 -31.41 4.11 46.24
N ARG A 846 -31.57 3.14 45.34
CA ARG A 846 -30.92 1.82 45.46
C ARG A 846 -29.42 1.90 45.34
N SER A 847 -28.89 2.80 44.50
CA SER A 847 -27.45 2.98 44.32
C SER A 847 -26.74 3.57 45.53
N THR A 848 -27.47 4.12 46.50
CA THR A 848 -26.92 4.73 47.73
C THR A 848 -27.05 3.85 48.97
N LEU A 849 -27.67 2.67 48.88
CA LEU A 849 -27.84 1.78 50.02
C LEU A 849 -26.48 1.21 50.50
N PRO A 850 -26.10 1.43 51.77
CA PRO A 850 -24.89 0.84 52.33
C PRO A 850 -25.03 -0.67 52.46
N LYS A 851 -23.91 -1.39 52.39
CA LYS A 851 -23.84 -2.82 52.69
C LYS A 851 -24.35 -3.03 54.12
N THR A 852 -25.48 -3.72 54.28
CA THR A 852 -25.87 -4.25 55.58
C THR A 852 -24.80 -5.24 56.01
N LYS A 853 -24.27 -5.08 57.23
CA LYS A 853 -23.40 -6.09 57.84
C LYS A 853 -24.28 -7.33 58.07
N SER A 854 -24.12 -8.34 57.23
CA SER A 854 -24.38 -9.73 57.61
C SER A 854 -23.10 -10.29 58.21
#